data_AF-A0A4Q2KWV5-F1
#
_entry.id   AF-A0A4Q2KWV5-F1
#
_cell.length_a   1.000
_cell.length_b   1.000
_cell.length_c   1.000
_cell.angle_alpha   90.00
_cell.angle_beta   90.00
_cell.angle_gamma   90.00
#
_symmetry.space_group_name_H-M   'P 1'
#
loop_
_entity.id
_entity.type
_entity.pdbx_description
1 polymer ?
#
loop_
_entity_poly.entity_id
_entity_poly.type
_entity_poly.pdbx_seq_one_letter_code
_entity_poly.pdbx_strand_id
1 'polypeptide(L)'
;MDPWITVAPGVHQRRYDPLDVSIVVVEGAARLLVVDSRAEPAEAEALLGDIRERFDKPVRWLVNTHAHYDHTFGNQAFGPGSETDAAIYGHANIERHFAEHEAPRLAAWRADPAREPDRHWSDVRLTPPTHPIDRPVTLDLGGRVVLLRPQPPAHTDTDLVLLVPDARVWIVGDLVEESGPPMYGSGSFPFGWPDVLDELVAEMQPGDVVVPGHGRVVGPEFVARQSADLHEVAGRFVAAHELGLSASDALASHDDWPVPVDYLVGAIDRAYAQLDHLAGKGATASTTEASRGPVAEPAPFTIRVPEAELRELRDRLRRTRFTTASSGTHWGSGVDPAYLAGLVAEWADGFDWRGVELRLNRLDHRIADVDGTRVHFVRATAGPAGGTVVPLLLMHGWPSSFLEMLPLVTALGWEGEVRGIRFELVIPSLPGFLYSELPDEPLTREAMADLLHELMVGHLGHRRYGVFGGDIGGTVAAWIAAKHPRQVMGLYMIHPPFPAVFDEPLSEPERHMLALEQEFDERDGGYSAIMSTRPDTIAAALADSPAGLLAWIIDKLRDWSDAHGELERRFDRETLLTLATLYWTTGSIGTSFRQYVDYPANRPRPRITVPAGFTLSAEEVIRDMPRSVAERSCADVRAWHPATRGGHFMAHEEPELLAGHLSAFFAEVLGVD
;
A
#
# COMPACT_ATOMS: atom_id res chain seq x y z
N MET A 1 -13.83 -44.21 -2.76
CA MET A 1 -12.45 -43.72 -2.87
C MET A 1 -12.06 -43.65 -4.33
N ASP A 2 -11.94 -42.43 -4.83
CA ASP A 2 -11.51 -42.17 -6.20
C ASP A 2 -10.04 -42.51 -6.37
N PRO A 3 -9.65 -43.09 -7.52
CA PRO A 3 -8.25 -43.34 -7.83
C PRO A 3 -7.51 -42.01 -8.07
N TRP A 4 -6.18 -42.04 -7.94
CA TRP A 4 -5.32 -40.96 -8.43
C TRP A 4 -5.56 -40.74 -9.93
N ILE A 5 -5.92 -39.53 -10.32
CA ILE A 5 -5.97 -39.10 -11.72
C ILE A 5 -4.74 -38.25 -12.04
N THR A 6 -4.23 -38.38 -13.26
CA THR A 6 -3.15 -37.52 -13.76
C THR A 6 -3.77 -36.29 -14.41
N VAL A 7 -3.60 -35.13 -13.78
CA VAL A 7 -4.09 -33.82 -14.26
C VAL A 7 -3.24 -33.34 -15.44
N ALA A 8 -1.92 -33.46 -15.27
CA ALA A 8 -0.91 -33.18 -16.28
C ALA A 8 0.33 -34.06 -16.01
N PRO A 9 1.30 -34.19 -16.93
CA PRO A 9 2.48 -35.03 -16.71
C PRO A 9 3.20 -34.75 -15.39
N GLY A 10 3.10 -35.66 -14.42
CA GLY A 10 3.69 -35.55 -13.09
C GLY A 10 2.96 -34.61 -12.12
N VAL A 11 1.70 -34.26 -12.41
CA VAL A 11 0.78 -33.58 -11.48
C VAL A 11 -0.48 -34.44 -11.37
N HIS A 12 -0.81 -34.87 -10.16
CA HIS A 12 -1.88 -35.84 -9.92
C HIS A 12 -2.83 -35.33 -8.86
N GLN A 13 -4.13 -35.56 -9.05
CA GLN A 13 -5.17 -35.24 -8.08
C GLN A 13 -5.76 -36.54 -7.56
N ARG A 14 -6.08 -36.58 -6.27
CA ARG A 14 -7.01 -37.54 -5.71
C ARG A 14 -8.01 -36.81 -4.84
N ARG A 15 -9.26 -37.26 -4.90
CA ARG A 15 -10.36 -36.68 -4.13
C ARG A 15 -10.83 -37.65 -3.06
N TYR A 16 -11.21 -37.10 -1.91
CA TYR A 16 -11.57 -37.91 -0.75
C TYR A 16 -12.95 -37.56 -0.21
N ASP A 17 -13.76 -38.62 -0.06
CA ASP A 17 -15.04 -38.57 0.63
C ASP A 17 -14.86 -38.22 2.13
N PRO A 18 -15.83 -37.56 2.77
CA PRO A 18 -17.14 -37.17 2.21
C PRO A 18 -17.16 -35.77 1.57
N LEU A 19 -16.10 -34.98 1.71
CA LEU A 19 -16.09 -33.58 1.29
C LEU A 19 -15.65 -33.39 -0.17
N ASP A 20 -15.23 -34.46 -0.84
CA ASP A 20 -14.63 -34.41 -2.19
C ASP A 20 -13.37 -33.51 -2.23
N VAL A 21 -12.65 -33.45 -1.10
CA VAL A 21 -11.45 -32.60 -0.92
C VAL A 21 -10.33 -33.05 -1.85
N SER A 22 -9.74 -32.08 -2.55
CA SER A 22 -8.66 -32.27 -3.51
C SER A 22 -7.30 -32.33 -2.84
N ILE A 23 -6.63 -33.47 -2.99
CA ILE A 23 -5.21 -33.61 -2.65
C ILE A 23 -4.40 -33.70 -3.93
N VAL A 24 -3.38 -32.85 -4.04
CA VAL A 24 -2.49 -32.82 -5.22
C VAL A 24 -1.11 -33.34 -4.88
N VAL A 25 -0.56 -34.18 -5.76
CA VAL A 25 0.84 -34.60 -5.72
C VAL A 25 1.55 -34.10 -6.96
N VAL A 26 2.62 -33.33 -6.75
CA VAL A 26 3.54 -32.90 -7.81
C VAL A 26 4.84 -33.71 -7.70
N GLU A 27 5.17 -34.41 -8.78
CA GLU A 27 6.38 -35.20 -8.87
C GLU A 27 7.60 -34.32 -9.18
N GLY A 28 8.56 -34.30 -8.26
CA GLY A 28 9.92 -33.88 -8.52
C GLY A 28 10.79 -34.99 -9.12
N ALA A 29 12.07 -34.70 -9.34
CA ALA A 29 13.02 -35.70 -9.86
C ALA A 29 13.22 -36.88 -8.89
N ALA A 30 13.31 -36.60 -7.58
CA ALA A 30 13.57 -37.62 -6.56
C ALA A 30 12.58 -37.64 -5.39
N ARG A 31 11.74 -36.61 -5.27
CA ARG A 31 10.89 -36.36 -4.09
C ARG A 31 9.53 -35.82 -4.53
N LEU A 32 8.52 -35.96 -3.66
CA LEU A 32 7.17 -35.47 -3.90
C LEU A 32 6.86 -34.21 -3.11
N LEU A 33 6.09 -33.33 -3.72
CA LEU A 33 5.33 -32.27 -3.07
C LEU A 33 3.87 -32.70 -2.97
N VAL A 34 3.31 -32.59 -1.77
CA VAL A 34 1.90 -32.83 -1.47
C VAL A 34 1.23 -31.49 -1.20
N VAL A 35 0.02 -31.29 -1.71
CA VAL A 35 -0.82 -30.12 -1.42
C VAL A 35 -1.99 -30.56 -0.58
N ASP A 36 -2.13 -29.91 0.58
CA ASP A 36 -3.10 -30.17 1.64
C ASP A 36 -2.99 -31.54 2.31
N SER A 37 -3.49 -31.62 3.54
CA SER A 37 -3.19 -32.70 4.50
C SER A 37 -4.40 -33.44 5.05
N ARG A 38 -5.62 -33.05 4.63
CA ARG A 38 -6.90 -33.57 5.13
C ARG A 38 -7.27 -33.13 6.56
N ALA A 39 -8.44 -33.59 7.02
CA ALA A 39 -9.13 -33.08 8.20
C ALA A 39 -8.65 -33.63 9.55
N GLU A 40 -7.93 -34.74 9.59
CA GLU A 40 -7.44 -35.33 10.84
C GLU A 40 -6.23 -36.25 10.61
N PRO A 41 -5.47 -36.59 11.68
CA PRO A 41 -4.24 -37.37 11.54
C PRO A 41 -4.46 -38.75 10.93
N ALA A 42 -5.57 -39.42 11.25
CA ALA A 42 -5.89 -40.73 10.67
C ALA A 42 -6.12 -40.66 9.15
N GLU A 43 -6.74 -39.58 8.67
CA GLU A 43 -6.92 -39.34 7.25
C GLU A 43 -5.61 -38.99 6.55
N ALA A 44 -4.74 -38.21 7.20
CA ALA A 44 -3.41 -37.88 6.70
C ALA A 44 -2.52 -39.12 6.58
N GLU A 45 -2.59 -40.04 7.54
CA GLU A 45 -1.87 -41.33 7.49
C GLU A 45 -2.41 -42.24 6.38
N ALA A 46 -3.73 -42.27 6.17
CA ALA A 46 -4.33 -42.98 5.05
C ALA A 46 -3.86 -42.41 3.70
N LEU A 47 -3.79 -41.07 3.58
CA LEU A 47 -3.23 -40.38 2.42
C LEU A 47 -1.76 -40.76 2.19
N LEU A 48 -0.93 -40.79 3.24
CA LEU A 48 0.46 -41.25 3.12
C LEU A 48 0.54 -42.71 2.65
N GLY A 49 -0.38 -43.57 3.09
CA GLY A 49 -0.54 -44.94 2.56
C GLY A 49 -0.83 -44.94 1.06
N ASP A 50 -1.83 -44.19 0.64
CA ASP A 50 -2.21 -44.04 -0.78
C ASP A 50 -1.09 -43.47 -1.66
N ILE A 51 -0.26 -42.58 -1.11
CA ILE A 51 0.92 -42.04 -1.80
C ILE A 51 1.97 -43.14 -1.98
N ARG A 52 2.26 -43.92 -0.92
CA ARG A 52 3.24 -45.03 -0.99
C ARG A 52 2.81 -46.15 -1.95
N GLU A 53 1.50 -46.37 -2.09
CA GLU A 53 0.98 -47.35 -3.06
C GLU A 53 1.12 -46.87 -4.51
N ARG A 54 0.97 -45.57 -4.76
CA ARG A 54 0.96 -45.00 -6.12
C ARG A 54 2.32 -44.55 -6.62
N PHE A 55 3.17 -44.04 -5.74
CA PHE A 55 4.41 -43.35 -6.07
C PHE A 55 5.62 -43.99 -5.39
N ASP A 56 6.73 -44.09 -6.11
CA ASP A 56 7.99 -44.69 -5.66
C ASP A 56 8.98 -43.66 -5.07
N LYS A 57 8.53 -42.42 -4.86
CA LYS A 57 9.31 -41.29 -4.35
C LYS A 57 8.80 -40.88 -2.96
N PRO A 58 9.69 -40.57 -2.01
CA PRO A 58 9.25 -40.10 -0.70
C PRO A 58 8.79 -38.64 -0.73
N VAL A 59 7.81 -38.32 0.12
CA VAL A 59 7.34 -36.95 0.36
C VAL A 59 8.46 -36.13 1.01
N ARG A 60 8.63 -34.89 0.55
CA ARG A 60 9.58 -33.93 1.12
C ARG A 60 8.94 -32.60 1.48
N TRP A 61 7.89 -32.22 0.75
CA TRP A 61 7.19 -30.95 0.93
C TRP A 61 5.70 -31.20 1.11
N LEU A 62 5.12 -30.47 2.05
CA LEU A 62 3.68 -30.27 2.17
C LEU A 62 3.42 -28.78 1.94
N VAL A 63 2.42 -28.43 1.15
CA VAL A 63 1.96 -27.04 0.99
C VAL A 63 0.49 -26.98 1.37
N ASN A 64 0.13 -26.10 2.30
CA ASN A 64 -1.26 -25.81 2.60
C ASN A 64 -1.77 -24.66 1.71
N THR A 65 -2.89 -24.88 1.03
CA THR A 65 -3.54 -23.85 0.21
C THR A 65 -4.17 -22.76 1.06
N HIS A 66 -4.73 -23.11 2.22
CA HIS A 66 -5.30 -22.17 3.19
C HIS A 66 -5.48 -22.86 4.55
N ALA A 67 -6.05 -22.16 5.54
CA ALA A 67 -6.06 -22.59 6.94
C ALA A 67 -7.22 -23.51 7.38
N HIS A 68 -8.22 -23.82 6.54
CA HIS A 68 -9.37 -24.60 7.01
C HIS A 68 -8.99 -26.02 7.40
N TYR A 69 -9.82 -26.59 8.26
CA TYR A 69 -9.53 -27.83 8.99
C TYR A 69 -9.26 -29.01 8.07
N ASP A 70 -10.06 -29.16 7.02
CA ASP A 70 -10.00 -30.19 5.99
C ASP A 70 -8.80 -30.09 5.05
N HIS A 71 -8.00 -29.03 5.17
CA HIS A 71 -6.76 -28.84 4.42
C HIS A 71 -5.52 -28.95 5.33
N THR A 72 -5.65 -28.71 6.64
CA THR A 72 -4.49 -28.46 7.52
C THR A 72 -4.40 -29.29 8.79
N PHE A 73 -5.49 -29.90 9.26
CA PHE A 73 -5.45 -30.61 10.55
C PHE A 73 -4.63 -31.90 10.51
N GLY A 74 -4.40 -32.45 9.31
CA GLY A 74 -3.49 -33.56 9.06
C GLY A 74 -2.00 -33.21 9.08
N ASN A 75 -1.62 -31.91 9.13
CA ASN A 75 -0.24 -31.44 9.03
C ASN A 75 0.75 -32.18 9.96
N GLN A 76 0.29 -32.59 11.16
CA GLN A 76 1.13 -33.30 12.13
C GLN A 76 1.67 -34.65 11.64
N ALA A 77 1.00 -35.31 10.70
CA ALA A 77 1.46 -36.58 10.11
C ALA A 77 2.60 -36.36 9.09
N PHE A 78 2.76 -35.13 8.59
CA PHE A 78 3.77 -34.77 7.60
C PHE A 78 4.98 -34.06 8.20
N GLY A 79 4.75 -33.17 9.17
CA GLY A 79 5.73 -32.21 9.66
C GLY A 79 6.82 -32.75 10.61
N PRO A 80 7.51 -31.86 11.32
CA PRO A 80 8.62 -32.20 12.19
C PRO A 80 8.31 -33.32 13.19
N GLY A 81 9.14 -34.37 13.16
CA GLY A 81 9.00 -35.54 14.04
C GLY A 81 8.03 -36.62 13.55
N SER A 82 7.48 -36.49 12.34
CA SER A 82 6.78 -37.59 11.65
C SER A 82 7.75 -38.44 10.82
N GLU A 83 7.24 -39.49 10.16
CA GLU A 83 8.05 -40.33 9.26
C GLU A 83 8.59 -39.56 8.04
N THR A 84 7.84 -38.59 7.52
CA THR A 84 8.25 -37.84 6.33
C THR A 84 9.17 -36.67 6.65
N ASP A 85 9.04 -36.08 7.84
CA ASP A 85 9.77 -34.87 8.26
C ASP A 85 9.75 -33.79 7.16
N ALA A 86 8.56 -33.60 6.58
CA ALA A 86 8.35 -32.76 5.42
C ALA A 86 8.40 -31.29 5.84
N ALA A 87 8.99 -30.46 4.98
CA ALA A 87 8.88 -29.01 5.12
C ALA A 87 7.44 -28.60 4.77
N ILE A 88 6.73 -28.04 5.75
CA ILE A 88 5.37 -27.54 5.57
C ILE A 88 5.45 -26.06 5.20
N TYR A 89 4.98 -25.74 4.00
CA TYR A 89 4.80 -24.39 3.47
C TYR A 89 3.33 -24.01 3.55
N GLY A 90 3.06 -22.73 3.72
CA GLY A 90 1.70 -22.19 3.78
C GLY A 90 1.75 -20.70 4.03
N HIS A 91 0.61 -20.02 3.87
CA HIS A 91 0.53 -18.59 4.11
C HIS A 91 0.95 -18.23 5.54
N ALA A 92 1.68 -17.12 5.71
CA ALA A 92 2.21 -16.69 7.01
C ALA A 92 1.13 -16.45 8.08
N ASN A 93 -0.09 -16.13 7.63
CA ASN A 93 -1.25 -15.90 8.50
C ASN A 93 -1.89 -17.20 9.06
N ILE A 94 -1.51 -18.40 8.61
CA ILE A 94 -2.18 -19.66 9.04
C ILE A 94 -2.14 -19.84 10.57
N GLU A 95 -1.01 -19.54 11.22
CA GLU A 95 -0.93 -19.66 12.69
C GLU A 95 -1.90 -18.72 13.42
N ARG A 96 -2.08 -17.49 12.90
CA ARG A 96 -3.07 -16.56 13.42
C ARG A 96 -4.50 -17.06 13.16
N HIS A 97 -4.79 -17.50 11.93
CA HIS A 97 -6.10 -18.04 11.57
C HIS A 97 -6.47 -19.27 12.41
N PHE A 98 -5.49 -20.12 12.74
CA PHE A 98 -5.66 -21.20 13.70
C PHE A 98 -6.08 -20.69 15.06
N ALA A 99 -5.41 -19.68 15.60
CA ALA A 99 -5.76 -19.13 16.91
C ALA A 99 -7.16 -18.50 16.93
N GLU A 100 -7.55 -17.81 15.85
CA GLU A 100 -8.79 -17.02 15.77
C GLU A 100 -10.02 -17.85 15.41
N HIS A 101 -9.86 -18.88 14.57
CA HIS A 101 -10.99 -19.62 14.00
C HIS A 101 -10.93 -21.11 14.29
N GLU A 102 -9.82 -21.77 13.97
CA GLU A 102 -9.79 -23.23 14.02
C GLU A 102 -9.58 -23.81 15.43
N ALA A 103 -8.82 -23.15 16.30
CA ALA A 103 -8.63 -23.58 17.68
C ALA A 103 -9.91 -23.48 18.50
N PRO A 104 -10.70 -22.38 18.44
CA PRO A 104 -12.02 -22.33 19.05
C PRO A 104 -12.98 -23.39 18.49
N ARG A 105 -12.98 -23.60 17.16
CA ARG A 105 -13.81 -24.63 16.50
C ARG A 105 -13.43 -26.04 16.98
N LEU A 106 -12.15 -26.37 16.96
CA LEU A 106 -11.63 -27.65 17.43
C LEU A 106 -11.94 -27.88 18.92
N ALA A 107 -11.83 -26.84 19.75
CA ALA A 107 -12.22 -26.92 21.16
C ALA A 107 -13.71 -27.21 21.33
N ALA A 108 -14.58 -26.58 20.53
CA ALA A 108 -16.02 -26.84 20.54
C ALA A 108 -16.34 -28.28 20.11
N TRP A 109 -15.72 -28.78 19.04
CA TRP A 109 -15.89 -30.16 18.60
C TRP A 109 -15.39 -31.19 19.61
N ARG A 110 -14.30 -30.90 20.33
CA ARG A 110 -13.82 -31.74 21.44
C ARG A 110 -14.74 -31.76 22.65
N ALA A 111 -15.42 -30.64 22.90
CA ALA A 111 -16.36 -30.53 24.02
C ALA A 111 -17.67 -31.31 23.76
N ASP A 112 -18.04 -31.51 22.49
CA ASP A 112 -19.21 -32.30 22.09
C ASP A 112 -18.89 -33.29 20.94
N PRO A 113 -18.20 -34.41 21.25
CA PRO A 113 -17.86 -35.42 20.25
C PRO A 113 -19.08 -36.10 19.61
N ALA A 114 -20.27 -35.97 20.20
CA ALA A 114 -21.50 -36.55 19.65
C ALA A 114 -21.98 -35.80 18.39
N ARG A 115 -21.51 -34.57 18.16
CA ARG A 115 -21.85 -33.77 16.96
C ARG A 115 -21.31 -34.40 15.68
N GLU A 116 -20.13 -35.01 15.75
CA GLU A 116 -19.46 -35.68 14.64
C GLU A 116 -18.81 -36.98 15.13
N PRO A 117 -19.61 -38.03 15.36
CA PRO A 117 -19.16 -39.24 16.06
C PRO A 117 -18.12 -40.05 15.28
N ASP A 118 -18.02 -39.82 13.97
CA ASP A 118 -17.07 -40.49 13.08
C ASP A 118 -15.71 -39.78 13.00
N ARG A 119 -15.52 -38.67 13.73
CA ARG A 119 -14.31 -37.86 13.73
C ARG A 119 -13.53 -37.98 15.03
N HIS A 120 -12.21 -38.05 14.95
CA HIS A 120 -11.31 -38.17 16.10
C HIS A 120 -10.62 -36.83 16.44
N TRP A 121 -11.43 -35.79 16.69
CA TRP A 121 -10.94 -34.43 16.99
C TRP A 121 -10.00 -34.33 18.20
N SER A 122 -10.03 -35.30 19.12
CA SER A 122 -9.09 -35.38 20.25
C SER A 122 -7.63 -35.51 19.81
N ASP A 123 -7.40 -36.08 18.62
CA ASP A 123 -6.06 -36.47 18.17
C ASP A 123 -5.38 -35.37 17.34
N VAL A 124 -6.15 -34.38 16.91
CA VAL A 124 -5.68 -33.23 16.13
C VAL A 124 -4.77 -32.33 16.96
N ARG A 125 -3.62 -31.99 16.42
CA ARG A 125 -2.74 -30.95 16.89
C ARG A 125 -2.56 -29.96 15.74
N LEU A 126 -3.09 -28.76 15.94
CA LEU A 126 -2.86 -27.64 15.03
C LEU A 126 -1.34 -27.46 14.85
N THR A 127 -0.88 -27.75 13.64
CA THR A 127 0.54 -27.79 13.30
C THR A 127 0.74 -26.77 12.18
N PRO A 128 1.21 -25.54 12.51
CA PRO A 128 1.32 -24.47 11.52
C PRO A 128 2.44 -24.76 10.50
N PRO A 129 2.50 -24.00 9.40
CA PRO A 129 3.60 -24.09 8.45
C PRO A 129 4.95 -23.85 9.12
N THR A 130 5.90 -24.74 8.86
CA THR A 130 7.31 -24.56 9.24
C THR A 130 8.03 -23.50 8.39
N HIS A 131 7.47 -23.22 7.20
CA HIS A 131 7.98 -22.25 6.22
C HIS A 131 6.83 -21.30 5.86
N PRO A 132 6.50 -20.33 6.72
CA PRO A 132 5.46 -19.34 6.44
C PRO A 132 5.83 -18.49 5.21
N ILE A 133 4.83 -18.17 4.39
CA ILE A 133 4.96 -17.42 3.13
C ILE A 133 4.14 -16.13 3.22
N ASP A 134 4.81 -14.99 3.11
CA ASP A 134 4.22 -13.64 3.04
C ASP A 134 4.44 -12.96 1.67
N ARG A 135 5.27 -13.54 0.81
CA ARG A 135 5.55 -13.10 -0.56
C ARG A 135 5.75 -14.30 -1.50
N PRO A 136 5.66 -14.13 -2.83
CA PRO A 136 5.83 -15.24 -3.75
C PRO A 136 7.15 -16.02 -3.57
N VAL A 137 7.06 -17.34 -3.52
CA VAL A 137 8.20 -18.25 -3.36
C VAL A 137 8.26 -19.23 -4.53
N THR A 138 9.47 -19.45 -5.06
CA THR A 138 9.73 -20.46 -6.09
C THR A 138 10.33 -21.69 -5.41
N LEU A 139 9.65 -22.84 -5.54
CA LEU A 139 10.12 -24.13 -5.03
C LEU A 139 10.59 -25.02 -6.19
N ASP A 140 11.85 -25.45 -6.14
CA ASP A 140 12.44 -26.36 -7.13
C ASP A 140 12.41 -27.80 -6.61
N LEU A 141 11.64 -28.67 -7.27
CA LEU A 141 11.47 -30.09 -6.95
C LEU A 141 12.53 -30.98 -7.62
N GLY A 142 13.67 -30.40 -8.00
CA GLY A 142 14.77 -31.09 -8.69
C GLY A 142 14.64 -31.01 -10.21
N GLY A 143 14.43 -29.81 -10.75
CA GLY A 143 14.25 -29.52 -12.17
C GLY A 143 12.81 -29.21 -12.58
N ARG A 144 11.86 -29.28 -11.65
CA ARG A 144 10.47 -28.82 -11.84
C ARG A 144 10.16 -27.73 -10.84
N VAL A 145 9.73 -26.58 -11.34
CA VAL A 145 9.41 -25.40 -10.54
C VAL A 145 7.93 -25.41 -10.17
N VAL A 146 7.64 -25.06 -8.91
CA VAL A 146 6.31 -24.71 -8.42
C VAL A 146 6.38 -23.31 -7.81
N LEU A 147 5.52 -22.41 -8.28
CA LEU A 147 5.40 -21.06 -7.74
C LEU A 147 4.31 -21.05 -6.68
N LEU A 148 4.63 -20.59 -5.47
CA LEU A 148 3.70 -20.44 -4.35
C LEU A 148 3.41 -18.95 -4.19
N ARG A 149 2.15 -18.54 -4.36
CA ARG A 149 1.75 -17.12 -4.44
C ARG A 149 0.68 -16.80 -3.39
N PRO A 150 1.03 -16.12 -2.28
CA PRO A 150 0.05 -15.68 -1.31
C PRO A 150 -0.93 -14.71 -1.99
N GLN A 151 -2.21 -14.83 -1.67
CA GLN A 151 -3.27 -14.00 -2.24
C GLN A 151 -3.73 -12.93 -1.23
N PRO A 152 -4.27 -11.80 -1.71
CA PRO A 152 -5.06 -10.91 -0.87
C PRO A 152 -6.23 -11.64 -0.19
N PRO A 153 -6.80 -11.11 0.90
CA PRO A 153 -7.90 -11.77 1.61
C PRO A 153 -9.13 -12.05 0.73
N ALA A 154 -9.50 -13.32 0.60
CA ALA A 154 -10.54 -13.81 -0.31
C ALA A 154 -11.41 -14.90 0.34
N HIS A 155 -11.21 -16.19 0.03
CA HIS A 155 -11.86 -17.28 0.74
C HIS A 155 -11.43 -17.30 2.20
N THR A 156 -10.15 -17.02 2.44
CA THR A 156 -9.56 -16.71 3.74
C THR A 156 -8.53 -15.58 3.64
N ASP A 157 -7.94 -15.15 4.76
CA ASP A 157 -6.74 -14.31 4.77
C ASP A 157 -5.43 -15.11 4.69
N THR A 158 -5.55 -16.38 4.29
CA THR A 158 -4.48 -17.37 4.25
C THR A 158 -4.35 -18.07 2.90
N ASP A 159 -5.07 -17.58 1.88
CA ASP A 159 -5.12 -18.24 0.58
C ASP A 159 -3.76 -18.19 -0.12
N LEU A 160 -3.34 -19.35 -0.63
CA LEU A 160 -2.06 -19.59 -1.28
C LEU A 160 -2.30 -20.39 -2.56
N VAL A 161 -2.06 -19.74 -3.70
CA VAL A 161 -2.18 -20.37 -5.02
C VAL A 161 -0.84 -20.98 -5.42
N LEU A 162 -0.87 -22.20 -5.94
CA LEU A 162 0.29 -22.84 -6.55
C LEU A 162 0.14 -22.87 -8.07
N LEU A 163 1.22 -22.55 -8.78
CA LEU A 163 1.32 -22.70 -10.23
C LEU A 163 2.50 -23.62 -10.57
N VAL A 164 2.23 -24.68 -11.35
CA VAL A 164 3.24 -25.57 -11.94
C VAL A 164 3.42 -25.15 -13.41
N PRO A 165 4.39 -24.28 -13.75
CA PRO A 165 4.35 -23.54 -15.01
C PRO A 165 4.55 -24.43 -16.24
N ASP A 166 5.42 -25.45 -16.15
CA ASP A 166 5.67 -26.37 -17.27
C ASP A 166 4.46 -27.26 -17.59
N ALA A 167 3.63 -27.51 -16.58
CA ALA A 167 2.40 -28.30 -16.68
C ALA A 167 1.15 -27.45 -16.94
N ARG A 168 1.24 -26.11 -16.77
CA ARG A 168 0.10 -25.18 -16.86
C ARG A 168 -1.06 -25.56 -15.92
N VAL A 169 -0.69 -26.03 -14.72
CA VAL A 169 -1.64 -26.43 -13.67
C VAL A 169 -1.65 -25.39 -12.56
N TRP A 170 -2.84 -24.87 -12.27
CA TRP A 170 -3.13 -24.02 -11.12
C TRP A 170 -3.77 -24.85 -10.03
N ILE A 171 -3.33 -24.69 -8.79
CA ILE A 171 -3.92 -25.34 -7.61
C ILE A 171 -4.31 -24.21 -6.68
N VAL A 172 -5.62 -24.04 -6.48
CA VAL A 172 -6.17 -22.79 -5.94
C VAL A 172 -6.86 -22.96 -4.59
N GLY A 173 -6.95 -24.19 -4.08
CA GLY A 173 -7.73 -24.49 -2.88
C GLY A 173 -9.17 -24.02 -3.04
N ASP A 174 -9.80 -23.71 -1.92
CA ASP A 174 -11.22 -23.34 -1.85
C ASP A 174 -11.53 -21.96 -2.42
N LEU A 175 -10.54 -21.24 -2.97
CA LEU A 175 -10.84 -20.11 -3.85
C LEU A 175 -11.79 -20.52 -4.98
N VAL A 176 -11.72 -21.78 -5.44
CA VAL A 176 -12.63 -22.38 -6.42
C VAL A 176 -13.21 -23.68 -5.87
N GLU A 177 -14.52 -23.84 -6.01
CA GLU A 177 -15.29 -24.99 -5.49
C GLU A 177 -16.13 -25.61 -6.61
N GLU A 178 -15.89 -26.88 -6.97
CA GLU A 178 -16.61 -27.55 -8.07
C GLU A 178 -17.69 -28.52 -7.61
N SER A 179 -17.46 -29.25 -6.52
CA SER A 179 -18.40 -30.27 -6.02
C SER A 179 -19.53 -29.68 -5.17
N GLY A 180 -19.48 -28.38 -4.88
CA GLY A 180 -20.46 -27.64 -4.09
C GLY A 180 -20.44 -26.15 -4.43
N PRO A 181 -21.38 -25.37 -3.86
CA PRO A 181 -21.33 -23.92 -3.99
C PRO A 181 -20.14 -23.34 -3.20
N PRO A 182 -19.62 -22.15 -3.59
CA PRO A 182 -18.62 -21.44 -2.79
C PRO A 182 -19.04 -21.30 -1.33
N MET A 183 -18.18 -21.77 -0.43
CA MET A 183 -18.46 -21.75 1.00
C MET A 183 -17.83 -20.55 1.67
N TYR A 184 -18.66 -19.61 2.12
CA TYR A 184 -18.22 -18.49 2.96
C TYR A 184 -17.96 -18.97 4.41
N GLY A 185 -16.82 -19.66 4.58
CA GLY A 185 -16.36 -20.22 5.85
C GLY A 185 -15.86 -19.17 6.85
N SER A 186 -15.18 -19.66 7.89
CA SER A 186 -14.51 -18.78 8.86
C SER A 186 -13.43 -17.95 8.18
N GLY A 187 -13.41 -16.65 8.49
CA GLY A 187 -12.41 -15.73 7.94
C GLY A 187 -12.60 -15.42 6.46
N SER A 188 -13.79 -15.59 5.87
CA SER A 188 -14.01 -15.25 4.45
C SER A 188 -14.26 -13.76 4.21
N PHE A 189 -13.93 -13.29 3.01
CA PHE A 189 -13.98 -11.89 2.58
C PHE A 189 -14.91 -11.73 1.36
N PRO A 190 -16.23 -11.51 1.57
CA PRO A 190 -17.22 -11.50 0.48
C PRO A 190 -16.97 -10.52 -0.66
N PHE A 191 -16.31 -9.40 -0.38
CA PHE A 191 -15.98 -8.41 -1.42
C PHE A 191 -14.59 -8.60 -2.05
N GLY A 192 -13.64 -9.22 -1.34
CA GLY A 192 -12.28 -9.44 -1.86
C GLY A 192 -12.16 -10.71 -2.70
N TRP A 193 -12.96 -11.73 -2.38
CA TRP A 193 -12.91 -13.02 -3.05
C TRP A 193 -13.16 -12.96 -4.58
N PRO A 194 -14.23 -12.32 -5.09
CA PRO A 194 -14.42 -12.24 -6.54
C PRO A 194 -13.27 -11.50 -7.26
N ASP A 195 -12.68 -10.47 -6.64
CA ASP A 195 -11.56 -9.73 -7.22
C ASP A 195 -10.30 -10.61 -7.38
N VAL A 196 -10.00 -11.46 -6.41
CA VAL A 196 -8.88 -12.42 -6.51
C VAL A 196 -9.13 -13.42 -7.65
N LEU A 197 -10.36 -13.88 -7.86
CA LEU A 197 -10.66 -14.76 -8.99
C LEU A 197 -10.53 -14.06 -10.34
N ASP A 198 -10.90 -12.78 -10.45
CA ASP A 198 -10.69 -11.99 -11.66
C ASP A 198 -9.21 -11.87 -12.03
N GLU A 199 -8.34 -11.62 -11.03
CA GLU A 199 -6.90 -11.55 -11.23
C GLU A 199 -6.32 -12.89 -11.71
N LEU A 200 -6.73 -13.99 -11.08
CA LEU A 200 -6.30 -15.33 -11.50
C LEU A 200 -6.75 -15.65 -12.93
N VAL A 201 -8.01 -15.35 -13.27
CA VAL A 201 -8.55 -15.56 -14.62
C VAL A 201 -7.81 -14.71 -15.67
N ALA A 202 -7.43 -13.47 -15.33
CA ALA A 202 -6.71 -12.59 -16.23
C ALA A 202 -5.30 -13.11 -16.60
N GLU A 203 -4.68 -13.89 -15.70
CA GLU A 203 -3.38 -14.51 -15.94
C GLU A 203 -3.50 -15.85 -16.69
N MET A 204 -4.58 -16.60 -16.45
CA MET A 204 -4.82 -17.92 -17.04
C MET A 204 -4.91 -17.85 -18.57
N GLN A 205 -4.32 -18.84 -19.22
CA GLN A 205 -4.34 -18.98 -20.67
C GLN A 205 -5.30 -20.10 -21.11
N PRO A 206 -5.85 -20.06 -22.35
CA PRO A 206 -6.65 -21.15 -22.88
C PRO A 206 -5.90 -22.49 -22.82
N GLY A 207 -6.51 -23.48 -22.18
CA GLY A 207 -5.92 -24.81 -21.96
C GLY A 207 -5.10 -24.95 -20.68
N ASP A 208 -5.03 -23.91 -19.84
CA ASP A 208 -4.67 -24.09 -18.43
C ASP A 208 -5.71 -24.97 -17.74
N VAL A 209 -5.28 -25.68 -16.70
CA VAL A 209 -6.17 -26.50 -15.87
C VAL A 209 -6.07 -26.05 -14.42
N VAL A 210 -7.21 -26.07 -13.73
CA VAL A 210 -7.34 -25.54 -12.37
C VAL A 210 -7.85 -26.65 -11.48
N VAL A 211 -7.14 -26.92 -10.39
CA VAL A 211 -7.53 -27.87 -9.36
C VAL A 211 -8.20 -27.09 -8.21
N PRO A 212 -9.53 -27.22 -8.03
CA PRO A 212 -10.26 -26.59 -6.94
C PRO A 212 -9.97 -27.26 -5.60
N GLY A 213 -10.36 -26.61 -4.51
CA GLY A 213 -10.28 -27.15 -3.14
C GLY A 213 -11.12 -28.40 -2.97
N HIS A 214 -12.35 -28.37 -3.51
CA HIS A 214 -13.21 -29.53 -3.61
C HIS A 214 -13.72 -29.77 -5.03
N GLY A 215 -13.75 -31.03 -5.45
CA GLY A 215 -14.31 -31.45 -6.73
C GLY A 215 -13.27 -31.66 -7.85
N ARG A 216 -13.78 -31.81 -9.08
CA ARG A 216 -12.99 -32.21 -10.25
C ARG A 216 -12.16 -31.04 -10.78
N VAL A 217 -11.09 -31.36 -11.52
CA VAL A 217 -10.34 -30.37 -12.30
C VAL A 217 -11.26 -29.59 -13.23
N VAL A 218 -11.11 -28.27 -13.26
CA VAL A 218 -11.87 -27.34 -14.10
C VAL A 218 -10.96 -26.52 -15.01
N GLY A 219 -11.56 -25.77 -15.94
CA GLY A 219 -10.86 -24.79 -16.76
C GLY A 219 -11.06 -23.35 -16.29
N PRO A 220 -10.32 -22.38 -16.86
CA PRO A 220 -10.46 -20.96 -16.53
C PRO A 220 -11.88 -20.42 -16.70
N GLU A 221 -12.67 -21.00 -17.62
CA GLU A 221 -14.07 -20.62 -17.82
C GLU A 221 -14.97 -20.96 -16.63
N PHE A 222 -14.63 -21.97 -15.83
CA PHE A 222 -15.34 -22.27 -14.59
C PHE A 222 -15.02 -21.21 -13.53
N VAL A 223 -13.73 -20.89 -13.36
CA VAL A 223 -13.27 -19.86 -12.42
C VAL A 223 -13.92 -18.51 -12.72
N ALA A 224 -13.99 -18.14 -14.00
CA ALA A 224 -14.65 -16.92 -14.44
C ALA A 224 -16.16 -16.89 -14.14
N ARG A 225 -16.86 -18.04 -14.27
CA ARG A 225 -18.28 -18.13 -13.88
C ARG A 225 -18.46 -18.00 -12.37
N GLN A 226 -17.64 -18.69 -11.58
CA GLN A 226 -17.70 -18.58 -10.13
C GLN A 226 -17.38 -17.14 -9.67
N SER A 227 -16.40 -16.48 -10.31
CA SER A 227 -16.12 -15.05 -10.05
C SER A 227 -17.37 -14.18 -10.28
N ALA A 228 -18.06 -14.40 -11.40
CA ALA A 228 -19.29 -13.67 -11.72
C ALA A 228 -20.41 -13.92 -10.69
N ASP A 229 -20.58 -15.17 -10.25
CA ASP A 229 -21.56 -15.55 -9.22
C ASP A 229 -21.24 -14.86 -7.87
N LEU A 230 -19.97 -14.82 -7.47
CA LEU A 230 -19.51 -14.15 -6.26
C LEU A 230 -19.65 -12.62 -6.35
N HIS A 231 -19.40 -12.01 -7.51
CA HIS A 231 -19.66 -10.59 -7.77
C HIS A 231 -21.15 -10.27 -7.65
N GLU A 232 -22.02 -11.14 -8.16
CA GLU A 232 -23.47 -10.95 -8.05
C GLU A 232 -23.94 -11.03 -6.60
N VAL A 233 -23.44 -12.00 -5.82
CA VAL A 233 -23.71 -12.08 -4.37
C VAL A 233 -23.25 -10.81 -3.66
N ALA A 234 -22.00 -10.38 -3.88
CA ALA A 234 -21.43 -9.17 -3.31
C ALA A 234 -22.26 -7.92 -3.66
N GLY A 235 -22.64 -7.75 -4.93
CA GLY A 235 -23.44 -6.63 -5.41
C GLY A 235 -24.84 -6.60 -4.77
N ARG A 236 -25.49 -7.76 -4.62
CA ARG A 236 -26.79 -7.87 -3.94
C ARG A 236 -26.68 -7.52 -2.45
N PHE A 237 -25.60 -7.89 -1.76
CA PHE A 237 -25.36 -7.45 -0.37
C PHE A 237 -25.21 -5.93 -0.26
N VAL A 238 -24.46 -5.30 -1.16
CA VAL A 238 -24.33 -3.83 -1.20
C VAL A 238 -25.68 -3.17 -1.40
N ALA A 239 -26.43 -3.60 -2.42
CA ALA A 239 -27.74 -3.02 -2.74
C ALA A 239 -28.75 -3.17 -1.59
N ALA A 240 -28.77 -4.33 -0.93
CA ALA A 240 -29.67 -4.57 0.19
C ALA A 240 -29.31 -3.73 1.44
N HIS A 241 -28.01 -3.54 1.69
CA HIS A 241 -27.52 -2.66 2.77
C HIS A 241 -27.87 -1.19 2.53
N GLU A 242 -27.71 -0.71 1.28
CA GLU A 242 -28.07 0.66 0.89
C GLU A 242 -29.57 0.93 1.06
N LEU A 243 -30.41 -0.07 0.81
CA LEU A 243 -31.85 -0.03 1.06
C LEU A 243 -32.21 -0.15 2.55
N GLY A 244 -31.24 -0.39 3.43
CA GLY A 244 -31.44 -0.53 4.88
C GLY A 244 -32.16 -1.82 5.27
N LEU A 245 -32.13 -2.85 4.43
CA LEU A 245 -32.71 -4.16 4.75
C LEU A 245 -31.88 -4.85 5.83
N SER A 246 -32.53 -5.61 6.73
CA SER A 246 -31.80 -6.52 7.61
C SER A 246 -31.16 -7.65 6.80
N ALA A 247 -30.14 -8.33 7.33
CA ALA A 247 -29.51 -9.47 6.66
C ALA A 247 -30.54 -10.57 6.29
N SER A 248 -31.49 -10.84 7.19
CA SER A 248 -32.57 -11.79 6.93
C SER A 248 -33.51 -11.34 5.82
N ASP A 249 -33.88 -10.05 5.79
CA ASP A 249 -34.77 -9.52 4.75
C ASP A 249 -34.07 -9.45 3.40
N ALA A 250 -32.78 -9.13 3.40
CA ALA A 250 -31.94 -9.12 2.22
C ALA A 250 -31.87 -10.50 1.57
N LEU A 251 -31.57 -11.54 2.36
CA LEU A 251 -31.56 -12.92 1.88
C LEU A 251 -32.93 -13.37 1.37
N ALA A 252 -34.02 -12.92 2.00
CA ALA A 252 -35.39 -13.22 1.56
C ALA A 252 -35.89 -12.35 0.39
N SER A 253 -35.17 -11.28 0.03
CA SER A 253 -35.59 -10.34 -1.02
C SER A 253 -35.37 -10.86 -2.45
N HIS A 254 -34.61 -11.94 -2.58
CA HIS A 254 -34.32 -12.59 -3.86
C HIS A 254 -34.53 -14.11 -3.72
N ASP A 255 -35.27 -14.68 -4.66
CA ASP A 255 -35.48 -16.14 -4.72
C ASP A 255 -34.42 -16.85 -5.58
N ASP A 256 -33.52 -16.09 -6.23
CA ASP A 256 -32.64 -16.51 -7.31
C ASP A 256 -31.15 -16.23 -7.03
N TRP A 257 -30.70 -16.43 -5.78
CA TRP A 257 -29.28 -16.27 -5.44
C TRP A 257 -28.39 -17.26 -6.22
N PRO A 258 -27.21 -16.82 -6.72
CA PRO A 258 -26.25 -17.71 -7.38
C PRO A 258 -25.74 -18.83 -6.46
N VAL A 259 -25.75 -18.57 -5.16
CA VAL A 259 -25.34 -19.48 -4.08
C VAL A 259 -26.55 -19.74 -3.18
N PRO A 260 -26.79 -20.98 -2.70
CA PRO A 260 -27.92 -21.26 -1.82
C PRO A 260 -27.90 -20.40 -0.55
N VAL A 261 -29.06 -19.88 -0.15
CA VAL A 261 -29.21 -18.88 0.92
C VAL A 261 -28.55 -19.31 2.24
N ASP A 262 -28.63 -20.59 2.60
CA ASP A 262 -28.04 -21.10 3.85
C ASP A 262 -26.51 -20.89 3.91
N TYR A 263 -25.84 -20.82 2.76
CA TYR A 263 -24.40 -20.57 2.65
C TYR A 263 -24.05 -19.08 2.66
N LEU A 264 -25.05 -18.21 2.52
CA LEU A 264 -24.87 -16.76 2.49
C LEU A 264 -25.08 -16.10 3.85
N VAL A 265 -25.66 -16.79 4.84
CA VAL A 265 -25.96 -16.22 6.17
C VAL A 265 -24.73 -15.61 6.83
N GLY A 266 -23.63 -16.38 6.93
CA GLY A 266 -22.39 -15.85 7.49
C GLY A 266 -21.72 -14.79 6.60
N ALA A 267 -21.90 -14.91 5.28
CA ALA A 267 -21.33 -14.00 4.30
C ALA A 267 -21.97 -12.61 4.38
N ILE A 268 -23.30 -12.55 4.46
CA ILE A 268 -24.03 -11.28 4.54
C ILE A 268 -23.75 -10.55 5.85
N ASP A 269 -23.60 -11.27 6.96
CA ASP A 269 -23.24 -10.66 8.25
C ASP A 269 -21.86 -10.01 8.19
N ARG A 270 -20.87 -10.69 7.58
CA ARG A 270 -19.53 -10.13 7.36
C ARG A 270 -19.56 -8.95 6.38
N ALA A 271 -20.30 -9.08 5.30
CA ALA A 271 -20.49 -8.03 4.30
C ALA A 271 -21.15 -6.79 4.93
N TYR A 272 -22.22 -6.97 5.70
CA TYR A 272 -22.92 -5.88 6.38
C TYR A 272 -22.07 -5.26 7.47
N ALA A 273 -21.38 -6.05 8.28
CA ALA A 273 -20.45 -5.51 9.27
C ALA A 273 -19.36 -4.65 8.61
N GLN A 274 -18.83 -5.10 7.47
CA GLN A 274 -17.89 -4.32 6.66
C GLN A 274 -18.57 -3.04 6.11
N LEU A 275 -19.76 -3.13 5.53
CA LEU A 275 -20.49 -1.98 5.00
C LEU A 275 -20.90 -0.96 6.07
N ASP A 276 -21.37 -1.41 7.25
CA ASP A 276 -21.75 -0.61 8.40
C ASP A 276 -20.56 0.11 9.01
N HIS A 277 -19.45 -0.61 9.17
CA HIS A 277 -18.17 -0.02 9.59
C HIS A 277 -17.79 1.14 8.67
N LEU A 278 -17.98 0.94 7.38
CA LEU A 278 -17.60 1.91 6.36
C LEU A 278 -18.68 2.99 6.08
N ALA A 279 -19.90 2.81 6.60
CA ALA A 279 -21.01 3.78 6.58
C ALA A 279 -21.14 4.57 7.89
N GLY A 280 -20.29 4.31 8.89
CA GLY A 280 -20.27 5.01 10.18
C GLY A 280 -21.51 4.79 11.05
N LYS A 281 -22.31 3.73 10.80
CA LYS A 281 -23.52 3.42 11.57
C LYS A 281 -23.17 2.45 12.70
N GLY A 282 -23.23 2.90 13.96
CA GLY A 282 -23.02 2.01 15.10
C GLY A 282 -23.67 2.49 16.41
N ALA A 283 -24.62 1.69 16.90
CA ALA A 283 -24.98 1.51 18.31
C ALA A 283 -25.95 0.30 18.40
N THR A 284 -25.94 -0.66 19.33
CA THR A 284 -25.14 -1.06 20.50
C THR A 284 -25.70 -2.44 20.94
N ALA A 285 -24.88 -3.48 21.17
CA ALA A 285 -25.03 -4.45 22.28
C ALA A 285 -23.96 -5.58 22.24
N SER A 286 -23.01 -5.47 23.17
CA SER A 286 -22.18 -6.50 23.82
C SER A 286 -22.48 -7.99 23.56
N THR A 287 -21.51 -8.73 22.99
CA THR A 287 -20.69 -9.75 23.70
C THR A 287 -19.50 -10.23 22.84
N THR A 288 -18.29 -10.00 23.36
CA THR A 288 -17.00 -10.68 23.10
C THR A 288 -16.54 -10.85 21.64
N GLU A 289 -15.95 -9.76 21.14
CA GLU A 289 -14.85 -9.75 20.16
C GLU A 289 -13.68 -10.66 20.58
N ALA A 290 -13.22 -11.51 19.66
CA ALA A 290 -11.81 -11.46 19.30
C ALA A 290 -11.78 -10.69 17.97
N SER A 291 -11.56 -9.40 18.10
CA SER A 291 -11.56 -8.42 17.04
C SER A 291 -10.28 -8.60 16.22
N ARG A 292 -10.32 -8.37 14.88
CA ARG A 292 -9.29 -7.45 14.37
C ARG A 292 -9.58 -6.22 15.19
N GLY A 293 -8.74 -5.96 16.20
CA GLY A 293 -8.90 -4.83 17.11
C GLY A 293 -9.31 -3.60 16.30
N PRO A 294 -9.98 -2.61 16.92
CA PRO A 294 -10.13 -1.31 16.28
C PRO A 294 -8.79 -1.00 15.62
N VAL A 295 -8.77 -0.70 14.31
CA VAL A 295 -7.54 -0.25 13.64
C VAL A 295 -6.96 0.74 14.61
N ALA A 296 -5.87 0.36 15.28
CA ALA A 296 -5.51 1.03 16.51
C ALA A 296 -5.28 2.46 16.08
N GLU A 297 -6.08 3.39 16.60
CA GLU A 297 -6.04 4.77 16.13
C GLU A 297 -4.57 5.16 16.15
N PRO A 298 -4.01 5.62 15.02
CA PRO A 298 -2.58 5.90 14.93
C PRO A 298 -2.13 6.68 16.16
N ALA A 299 -1.03 6.23 16.77
CA ALA A 299 -0.66 6.70 18.09
C ALA A 299 -0.39 8.22 18.02
N PRO A 300 -0.86 8.99 19.02
CA PRO A 300 -0.57 10.41 19.07
C PRO A 300 0.94 10.61 19.16
N PHE A 301 1.45 11.57 18.40
CA PHE A 301 2.84 11.95 18.38
C PHE A 301 3.00 13.39 18.88
N THR A 302 4.12 13.69 19.51
CA THR A 302 4.45 15.04 19.96
C THR A 302 5.91 15.30 19.67
N ILE A 303 6.19 16.36 18.93
CA ILE A 303 7.53 16.85 18.69
C ILE A 303 8.14 17.28 20.02
N ARG A 304 9.24 16.66 20.40
CA ARG A 304 10.00 17.02 21.60
C ARG A 304 11.49 16.94 21.31
N VAL A 305 12.09 18.09 21.05
CA VAL A 305 13.54 18.20 20.88
C VAL A 305 14.21 18.38 22.25
N PRO A 306 15.14 17.51 22.66
CA PRO A 306 15.88 17.67 23.90
C PRO A 306 16.62 19.02 23.98
N GLU A 307 16.64 19.67 25.15
CA GLU A 307 17.38 20.93 25.31
C GLU A 307 18.89 20.77 25.07
N ALA A 308 19.42 19.56 25.27
CA ALA A 308 20.81 19.26 24.96
C ALA A 308 21.11 19.41 23.45
N GLU A 309 20.22 18.93 22.58
CA GLU A 309 20.36 19.06 21.13
C GLU A 309 20.25 20.52 20.67
N LEU A 310 19.31 21.29 21.23
CA LEU A 310 19.20 22.71 20.91
C LEU A 310 20.42 23.51 21.37
N ARG A 311 21.01 23.17 22.52
CA ARG A 311 22.27 23.79 22.96
C ARG A 311 23.41 23.43 22.01
N GLU A 312 23.52 22.16 21.61
CA GLU A 312 24.53 21.73 20.66
C GLU A 312 24.38 22.45 19.31
N LEU A 313 23.15 22.54 18.78
CA LEU A 313 22.82 23.27 17.56
C LEU A 313 23.33 24.71 17.64
N ARG A 314 22.94 25.46 18.70
CA ARG A 314 23.37 26.84 18.91
C ARG A 314 24.88 26.97 19.04
N ASP A 315 25.53 26.07 19.78
CA ASP A 315 26.99 26.09 19.96
C ASP A 315 27.74 25.79 18.66
N ARG A 316 27.22 24.91 17.79
CA ARG A 316 27.78 24.67 16.45
C ARG A 316 27.57 25.88 15.54
N LEU A 317 26.38 26.47 15.54
CA LEU A 317 26.08 27.68 14.76
C LEU A 317 27.00 28.84 15.13
N ARG A 318 27.20 29.13 16.42
CA ARG A 318 28.13 30.19 16.88
C ARG A 318 29.58 29.95 16.50
N ARG A 319 29.97 28.69 16.28
CA ARG A 319 31.33 28.29 15.87
C ARG A 319 31.47 28.05 14.37
N THR A 320 30.45 28.42 13.59
CA THR A 320 30.44 28.26 12.14
C THR A 320 31.66 28.94 11.51
N ARG A 321 32.34 28.21 10.62
CA ARG A 321 33.41 28.74 9.78
C ARG A 321 32.82 29.08 8.42
N PHE A 322 32.58 30.37 8.19
CA PHE A 322 32.04 30.83 6.91
C PHE A 322 33.09 30.82 5.81
N THR A 323 32.65 30.52 4.59
CA THR A 323 33.45 30.63 3.38
C THR A 323 33.48 32.08 2.88
N THR A 324 34.43 32.40 2.01
CA THR A 324 34.39 33.64 1.23
C THR A 324 33.70 33.38 -0.11
N ALA A 325 32.98 34.36 -0.63
CA ALA A 325 32.32 34.23 -1.93
C ALA A 325 33.36 33.93 -3.02
N SER A 326 33.10 32.88 -3.81
CA SER A 326 33.94 32.51 -4.97
C SER A 326 33.64 33.37 -6.20
N SER A 327 32.43 33.92 -6.29
CA SER A 327 31.98 34.82 -7.34
C SER A 327 31.76 36.23 -6.78
N GLY A 328 31.99 37.25 -7.62
CA GLY A 328 31.65 38.64 -7.31
C GLY A 328 30.16 38.94 -7.49
N THR A 329 29.41 38.03 -8.11
CA THR A 329 27.96 38.15 -8.30
C THR A 329 27.24 37.59 -7.08
N HIS A 330 26.36 38.38 -6.46
CA HIS A 330 25.50 37.94 -5.35
C HIS A 330 24.70 36.69 -5.76
N TRP A 331 24.83 35.60 -4.99
CA TRP A 331 24.29 34.26 -5.29
C TRP A 331 24.78 33.60 -6.59
N GLY A 332 25.78 34.15 -7.27
CA GLY A 332 26.24 33.64 -8.56
C GLY A 332 26.98 32.29 -8.49
N SER A 333 27.13 31.70 -7.31
CA SER A 333 27.74 30.37 -7.10
C SER A 333 27.04 29.64 -5.95
N GLY A 334 25.73 29.82 -5.83
CA GLY A 334 24.91 29.36 -4.70
C GLY A 334 24.86 30.35 -3.55
N VAL A 335 24.46 29.89 -2.37
CA VAL A 335 24.23 30.70 -1.16
C VAL A 335 25.31 31.75 -0.88
N ASP A 336 24.89 33.01 -0.76
CA ASP A 336 25.78 34.11 -0.38
C ASP A 336 26.27 33.96 1.08
N PRO A 337 27.59 34.01 1.35
CA PRO A 337 28.11 33.80 2.70
C PRO A 337 27.68 34.85 3.73
N ALA A 338 27.46 36.11 3.32
CA ALA A 338 27.02 37.16 4.24
C ALA A 338 25.53 37.00 4.59
N TYR A 339 24.71 36.63 3.60
CA TYR A 339 23.31 36.26 3.82
C TYR A 339 23.19 35.07 4.78
N LEU A 340 23.95 33.99 4.52
CA LEU A 340 23.98 32.82 5.39
C LEU A 340 24.44 33.17 6.81
N ALA A 341 25.46 34.02 6.96
CA ALA A 341 25.92 34.46 8.27
C ALA A 341 24.83 35.21 9.07
N GLY A 342 24.00 36.00 8.37
CA GLY A 342 22.83 36.65 8.98
C GLY A 342 21.81 35.65 9.52
N LEU A 343 21.41 34.66 8.70
CA LEU A 343 20.47 33.62 9.13
C LEU A 343 21.04 32.73 10.24
N VAL A 344 22.33 32.37 10.17
CA VAL A 344 23.00 31.58 11.21
C VAL A 344 23.06 32.32 12.54
N ALA A 345 23.33 33.63 12.53
CA ALA A 345 23.30 34.44 13.74
C ALA A 345 21.88 34.51 14.35
N GLU A 346 20.85 34.70 13.51
CA GLU A 346 19.46 34.66 13.93
C GLU A 346 19.09 33.28 14.49
N TRP A 347 19.50 32.20 13.85
CA TRP A 347 19.22 30.84 14.31
C TRP A 347 19.89 30.50 15.63
N ALA A 348 21.12 30.99 15.85
CA ALA A 348 21.87 30.74 17.08
C ALA A 348 21.28 31.47 18.30
N ASP A 349 20.86 32.73 18.11
CA ASP A 349 20.63 33.65 19.23
C ASP A 349 19.23 34.29 19.25
N GLY A 350 18.50 34.31 18.13
CA GLY A 350 17.20 34.96 17.99
C GLY A 350 16.01 34.03 17.75
N PHE A 351 16.24 32.83 17.20
CA PHE A 351 15.18 31.89 16.83
C PHE A 351 14.61 31.14 18.04
N ASP A 352 13.32 31.34 18.31
CA ASP A 352 12.60 30.69 19.38
C ASP A 352 11.99 29.35 18.94
N TRP A 353 12.83 28.30 18.91
CA TRP A 353 12.36 26.94 18.65
C TRP A 353 11.24 26.51 19.59
N ARG A 354 11.26 26.91 20.87
CA ARG A 354 10.23 26.44 21.82
C ARG A 354 8.87 27.04 21.49
N GLY A 355 8.84 28.29 21.05
CA GLY A 355 7.63 28.91 20.50
C GLY A 355 7.11 28.19 19.25
N VAL A 356 8.00 27.81 18.34
CA VAL A 356 7.66 27.05 17.12
C VAL A 356 7.16 25.64 17.45
N GLU A 357 7.89 24.90 18.28
CA GLU A 357 7.56 23.54 18.75
C GLU A 357 6.18 23.50 19.41
N LEU A 358 5.84 24.52 20.23
CA LEU A 358 4.51 24.66 20.83
C LEU A 358 3.41 24.89 19.79
N ARG A 359 3.69 25.60 18.69
CA ARG A 359 2.71 25.82 17.62
C ARG A 359 2.53 24.56 16.76
N LEU A 360 3.62 23.89 16.40
CA LEU A 360 3.56 22.64 15.64
C LEU A 360 2.79 21.56 16.41
N ASN A 361 3.05 21.41 17.71
CA ASN A 361 2.34 20.44 18.56
C ASN A 361 0.85 20.76 18.81
N ARG A 362 0.29 21.83 18.22
CA ARG A 362 -1.17 22.04 18.17
C ARG A 362 -1.83 21.29 17.02
N LEU A 363 -1.04 20.87 16.03
CA LEU A 363 -1.50 20.00 14.95
C LEU A 363 -1.72 18.58 15.49
N ASP A 364 -2.63 17.82 14.88
CA ASP A 364 -2.85 16.42 15.23
C ASP A 364 -1.78 15.54 14.58
N HIS A 365 -0.63 15.43 15.26
CA HIS A 365 0.47 14.57 14.84
C HIS A 365 0.19 13.12 15.23
N ARG A 366 0.44 12.21 14.29
CA ARG A 366 0.18 10.79 14.43
C ARG A 366 1.34 9.96 13.92
N ILE A 367 1.44 8.75 14.43
CA ILE A 367 2.40 7.76 13.98
C ILE A 367 1.73 6.40 13.83
N ALA A 368 1.93 5.77 12.68
CA ALA A 368 1.45 4.43 12.39
C ALA A 368 2.64 3.52 12.10
N ASP A 369 2.52 2.24 12.46
CA ASP A 369 3.42 1.19 12.00
C ASP A 369 2.74 0.53 10.80
N VAL A 370 3.22 0.84 9.60
CA VAL A 370 2.66 0.37 8.32
C VAL A 370 3.65 -0.64 7.75
N ASP A 371 3.26 -1.91 7.74
CA ASP A 371 4.10 -3.02 7.28
C ASP A 371 5.51 -3.04 7.89
N GLY A 372 5.62 -2.77 9.19
CA GLY A 372 6.90 -2.73 9.91
C GLY A 372 7.68 -1.43 9.72
N THR A 373 7.14 -0.46 9.00
CA THR A 373 7.73 0.87 8.81
C THR A 373 6.96 1.91 9.59
N ARG A 374 7.64 2.66 10.45
CA ARG A 374 7.02 3.75 11.19
C ARG A 374 6.80 4.99 10.32
N VAL A 375 5.54 5.38 10.13
CA VAL A 375 5.15 6.54 9.31
C VAL A 375 4.53 7.62 10.18
N HIS A 376 5.14 8.81 10.19
CA HIS A 376 4.60 10.01 10.82
C HIS A 376 3.72 10.79 9.83
N PHE A 377 2.61 11.33 10.31
CA PHE A 377 1.76 12.24 9.53
C PHE A 377 1.02 13.24 10.42
N VAL A 378 0.63 14.37 9.82
CA VAL A 378 -0.33 15.30 10.42
C VAL A 378 -1.72 15.01 9.87
N ARG A 379 -2.73 15.05 10.74
CA ARG A 379 -4.14 14.93 10.36
C ARG A 379 -4.87 16.26 10.57
N ALA A 380 -5.76 16.61 9.66
CA ALA A 380 -6.70 17.72 9.83
C ALA A 380 -8.10 17.26 9.38
N THR A 381 -9.00 17.03 10.34
CA THR A 381 -10.28 16.35 10.12
C THR A 381 -11.44 17.30 9.98
N ALA A 382 -12.29 17.14 8.96
CA ALA A 382 -13.50 17.94 8.84
C ALA A 382 -14.34 17.96 10.13
N GLY A 383 -14.63 19.15 10.66
CA GLY A 383 -15.50 19.33 11.84
C GLY A 383 -16.95 18.89 11.59
N PRO A 384 -17.84 18.87 12.59
CA PRO A 384 -19.22 18.42 12.43
C PRO A 384 -20.04 19.44 11.62
N ALA A 385 -20.03 19.32 10.30
CA ALA A 385 -20.77 20.14 9.34
C ALA A 385 -21.44 19.27 8.25
N GLY A 386 -22.25 19.89 7.39
CA GLY A 386 -22.81 19.25 6.20
C GLY A 386 -21.79 19.07 5.07
N GLY A 387 -22.15 18.41 3.96
CA GLY A 387 -21.30 18.25 2.77
C GLY A 387 -20.49 16.95 2.73
N THR A 388 -20.10 16.55 1.51
CA THR A 388 -19.39 15.29 1.21
C THR A 388 -17.93 15.37 1.67
N VAL A 389 -17.50 14.41 2.49
CA VAL A 389 -16.10 14.37 2.96
C VAL A 389 -15.19 13.78 1.88
N VAL A 390 -14.10 14.49 1.60
CA VAL A 390 -13.02 14.12 0.68
C VAL A 390 -11.75 13.89 1.50
N PRO A 391 -11.41 12.64 1.81
CA PRO A 391 -10.08 12.33 2.31
C PRO A 391 -9.05 12.67 1.23
N LEU A 392 -8.02 13.43 1.57
CA LEU A 392 -7.01 13.90 0.62
C LEU A 392 -5.61 13.76 1.23
N LEU A 393 -4.78 12.96 0.56
CA LEU A 393 -3.39 12.75 0.91
C LEU A 393 -2.52 13.86 0.26
N LEU A 394 -1.87 14.69 1.07
CA LEU A 394 -1.01 15.79 0.64
C LEU A 394 0.47 15.45 0.84
N MET A 395 1.21 15.26 -0.26
CA MET A 395 2.60 14.79 -0.20
C MET A 395 3.61 15.84 -0.64
N HIS A 396 4.63 16.04 0.20
CA HIS A 396 5.73 16.98 -0.03
C HIS A 396 6.86 16.39 -0.89
N GLY A 397 7.84 17.24 -1.21
CA GLY A 397 9.06 16.90 -1.92
C GLY A 397 10.34 17.00 -1.08
N TRP A 398 11.48 17.03 -1.77
CA TRP A 398 12.79 17.39 -1.22
C TRP A 398 13.19 18.78 -1.75
N PRO A 399 13.85 19.66 -0.98
CA PRO A 399 14.31 19.51 0.41
C PRO A 399 13.26 19.92 1.45
N SER A 400 11.98 19.72 1.12
CA SER A 400 10.84 20.18 1.91
C SER A 400 10.41 19.17 3.00
N SER A 401 9.23 19.38 3.60
CA SER A 401 8.60 18.47 4.56
C SER A 401 7.09 18.71 4.61
N PHE A 402 6.39 18.05 5.55
CA PHE A 402 4.97 18.31 5.84
C PHE A 402 4.65 19.80 6.08
N LEU A 403 5.65 20.61 6.48
CA LEU A 403 5.50 22.06 6.69
C LEU A 403 5.02 22.80 5.43
N GLU A 404 5.46 22.39 4.25
CA GLU A 404 5.09 23.04 2.99
C GLU A 404 3.59 22.95 2.72
N MET A 405 2.95 21.89 3.22
CA MET A 405 1.53 21.66 3.01
C MET A 405 0.66 22.45 4.00
N LEU A 406 1.21 22.98 5.10
CA LEU A 406 0.41 23.63 6.15
C LEU A 406 -0.33 24.91 5.70
N PRO A 407 0.26 25.79 4.86
CA PRO A 407 -0.48 26.91 4.28
C PRO A 407 -1.65 26.42 3.41
N LEU A 408 -1.44 25.40 2.57
CA LEU A 408 -2.50 24.79 1.77
C LEU A 408 -3.59 24.14 2.63
N VAL A 409 -3.23 23.42 3.69
CA VAL A 409 -4.18 22.87 4.68
C VAL A 409 -5.07 23.97 5.22
N THR A 410 -4.49 25.11 5.58
CA THR A 410 -5.24 26.28 6.08
C THR A 410 -6.16 26.85 4.99
N ALA A 411 -5.67 27.01 3.76
CA ALA A 411 -6.42 27.59 2.64
C ALA A 411 -7.57 26.69 2.13
N LEU A 412 -7.43 25.37 2.23
CA LEU A 412 -8.50 24.41 1.92
C LEU A 412 -9.67 24.51 2.91
N GLY A 413 -9.49 25.19 4.04
CA GLY A 413 -10.56 25.47 5.00
C GLY A 413 -11.21 24.20 5.54
N TRP A 414 -10.40 23.20 5.91
CA TRP A 414 -10.85 21.85 6.31
C TRP A 414 -11.92 21.82 7.41
N GLU A 415 -12.03 22.86 8.23
CA GLU A 415 -13.09 23.00 9.25
C GLU A 415 -14.49 23.32 8.66
N GLY A 416 -14.56 23.74 7.40
CA GLY A 416 -15.77 24.21 6.73
C GLY A 416 -16.04 23.53 5.38
N GLU A 417 -17.22 23.81 4.82
CA GLU A 417 -17.66 23.33 3.52
C GLU A 417 -17.32 24.34 2.42
N VAL A 418 -16.76 23.86 1.32
CA VAL A 418 -16.47 24.62 0.11
C VAL A 418 -17.01 23.82 -1.07
N ARG A 419 -17.90 24.40 -1.89
CA ARG A 419 -18.48 23.73 -3.08
C ARG A 419 -19.12 22.36 -2.77
N GLY A 420 -19.87 22.28 -1.67
CA GLY A 420 -20.53 21.04 -1.25
C GLY A 420 -19.61 19.94 -0.72
N ILE A 421 -18.29 20.18 -0.64
CA ILE A 421 -17.30 19.24 -0.12
C ILE A 421 -16.59 19.77 1.11
N ARG A 422 -16.02 18.84 1.89
CA ARG A 422 -15.11 19.12 3.01
C ARG A 422 -13.92 18.21 2.92
N PHE A 423 -12.74 18.71 3.26
CA PHE A 423 -11.53 17.90 3.21
C PHE A 423 -11.21 17.28 4.57
N GLU A 424 -10.85 16.00 4.56
CA GLU A 424 -10.07 15.37 5.63
C GLU A 424 -8.64 15.20 5.09
N LEU A 425 -7.68 15.89 5.70
CA LEU A 425 -6.34 16.02 5.16
C LEU A 425 -5.37 15.12 5.94
N VAL A 426 -4.56 14.37 5.19
CA VAL A 426 -3.48 13.55 5.71
C VAL A 426 -2.18 14.02 5.08
N ILE A 427 -1.23 14.44 5.91
CA ILE A 427 0.03 15.06 5.47
C ILE A 427 1.20 14.24 6.04
N PRO A 428 1.63 13.16 5.36
CA PRO A 428 2.74 12.35 5.82
C PRO A 428 4.07 13.12 5.74
N SER A 429 4.96 12.82 6.68
CA SER A 429 6.39 12.88 6.35
C SER A 429 6.69 11.67 5.48
N LEU A 430 7.23 11.88 4.29
CA LEU A 430 7.59 10.77 3.40
C LEU A 430 8.60 9.82 4.08
N PRO A 431 8.65 8.53 3.71
CA PRO A 431 9.59 7.60 4.33
C PRO A 431 11.04 8.06 4.18
N GLY A 432 11.81 7.99 5.27
CA GLY A 432 13.15 8.56 5.35
C GLY A 432 13.21 10.08 5.57
N PHE A 433 12.08 10.76 5.72
CA PHE A 433 12.01 12.19 6.04
C PHE A 433 11.52 12.41 7.48
N LEU A 434 12.22 13.29 8.19
CA LEU A 434 11.90 13.75 9.54
C LEU A 434 11.59 12.59 10.50
N TYR A 435 10.32 12.43 10.88
CA TYR A 435 9.87 11.47 11.88
C TYR A 435 9.38 10.14 11.30
N SER A 436 9.39 9.99 9.97
CA SER A 436 9.11 8.72 9.30
C SER A 436 10.40 7.94 9.10
N GLU A 437 10.34 6.66 9.43
CA GLU A 437 11.45 5.73 9.32
C GLU A 437 11.84 5.51 7.86
N LEU A 438 13.12 5.18 7.65
CA LEU A 438 13.62 4.75 6.35
C LEU A 438 13.46 3.22 6.27
N PRO A 439 12.67 2.67 5.33
CA PRO A 439 12.60 1.23 5.10
C PRO A 439 13.96 0.62 4.73
N ASP A 440 14.16 -0.65 5.07
CA ASP A 440 15.38 -1.40 4.70
C ASP A 440 15.47 -1.64 3.18
N GLU A 441 14.33 -1.98 2.57
CA GLU A 441 14.18 -2.23 1.14
C GLU A 441 14.43 -0.96 0.29
N PRO A 442 14.74 -1.10 -1.01
CA PRO A 442 14.94 0.04 -1.88
C PRO A 442 13.74 1.01 -1.89
N LEU A 443 14.01 2.28 -1.60
CA LEU A 443 12.99 3.31 -1.46
C LEU A 443 12.61 3.90 -2.84
N THR A 444 11.97 3.06 -3.65
CA THR A 444 11.40 3.46 -4.94
C THR A 444 10.13 4.30 -4.78
N ARG A 445 9.70 5.00 -5.83
CA ARG A 445 8.44 5.77 -5.83
C ARG A 445 7.23 4.86 -5.72
N GLU A 446 7.32 3.66 -6.30
CA GLU A 446 6.31 2.62 -6.16
C GLU A 446 6.22 2.13 -4.70
N ALA A 447 7.35 1.84 -4.04
CA ALA A 447 7.36 1.41 -2.64
C ALA A 447 6.81 2.50 -1.70
N MET A 448 7.15 3.78 -1.93
CA MET A 448 6.54 4.90 -1.22
C MET A 448 5.02 4.96 -1.43
N ALA A 449 4.55 4.69 -2.66
CA ALA A 449 3.13 4.70 -3.00
C ALA A 449 2.37 3.58 -2.28
N ASP A 450 2.91 2.37 -2.26
CA ASP A 450 2.30 1.22 -1.59
C ASP A 450 2.16 1.47 -0.08
N LEU A 451 3.23 1.98 0.56
CA LEU A 451 3.23 2.29 1.98
C LEU A 451 2.20 3.38 2.34
N LEU A 452 2.14 4.46 1.56
CA LEU A 452 1.19 5.54 1.83
C LEU A 452 -0.24 5.18 1.44
N HIS A 453 -0.43 4.28 0.47
CA HIS A 453 -1.73 3.70 0.19
C HIS A 453 -2.24 2.89 1.38
N GLU A 454 -1.41 2.00 1.93
CA GLU A 454 -1.75 1.17 3.10
C GLU A 454 -2.04 2.04 4.32
N LEU A 455 -1.30 3.13 4.53
CA LEU A 455 -1.64 4.13 5.55
C LEU A 455 -3.09 4.64 5.38
N MET A 456 -3.49 5.01 4.16
CA MET A 456 -4.81 5.57 3.90
C MET A 456 -5.93 4.53 4.06
N VAL A 457 -5.74 3.30 3.57
CA VAL A 457 -6.82 2.29 3.55
C VAL A 457 -6.81 1.37 4.77
N GLY A 458 -5.64 0.86 5.17
CA GLY A 458 -5.49 -0.11 6.25
C GLY A 458 -5.44 0.53 7.63
N HIS A 459 -4.86 1.73 7.75
CA HIS A 459 -4.69 2.40 9.04
C HIS A 459 -5.67 3.55 9.30
N LEU A 460 -6.15 4.22 8.24
CA LEU A 460 -7.10 5.33 8.36
C LEU A 460 -8.51 4.98 7.86
N GLY A 461 -8.69 3.82 7.21
CA GLY A 461 -10.00 3.32 6.80
C GLY A 461 -10.64 4.07 5.64
N HIS A 462 -9.88 4.89 4.89
CA HIS A 462 -10.40 5.67 3.78
C HIS A 462 -10.64 4.77 2.55
N ARG A 463 -11.91 4.39 2.30
CA ARG A 463 -12.31 3.61 1.12
C ARG A 463 -11.92 4.25 -0.20
N ARG A 464 -12.17 5.56 -0.29
CA ARG A 464 -11.80 6.39 -1.44
C ARG A 464 -11.18 7.69 -0.97
N TYR A 465 -10.11 8.11 -1.63
CA TYR A 465 -9.38 9.32 -1.27
C TYR A 465 -8.79 9.98 -2.53
N GLY A 466 -8.58 11.29 -2.45
CA GLY A 466 -7.82 12.05 -3.44
C GLY A 466 -6.33 12.01 -3.10
N VAL A 467 -5.50 12.20 -4.11
CA VAL A 467 -4.05 12.36 -3.92
C VAL A 467 -3.57 13.66 -4.53
N PHE A 468 -2.73 14.37 -3.79
CA PHE A 468 -2.06 15.58 -4.25
C PHE A 468 -0.56 15.55 -3.92
N GLY A 469 0.26 16.04 -4.84
CA GLY A 469 1.66 16.32 -4.56
C GLY A 469 2.40 17.05 -5.69
N GLY A 470 3.55 17.60 -5.33
CA GLY A 470 4.59 18.08 -6.24
C GLY A 470 5.88 17.29 -6.04
N ASP A 471 6.88 17.49 -6.91
CA ASP A 471 8.20 16.88 -6.77
C ASP A 471 8.13 15.34 -6.55
N ILE A 472 8.82 14.80 -5.53
CA ILE A 472 8.73 13.40 -5.10
C ILE A 472 7.27 13.00 -4.83
N GLY A 473 6.57 13.78 -4.00
CA GLY A 473 5.19 13.50 -3.59
C GLY A 473 4.22 13.43 -4.77
N GLY A 474 4.43 14.24 -5.81
CA GLY A 474 3.68 14.18 -7.06
C GLY A 474 3.95 12.87 -7.81
N THR A 475 5.21 12.47 -7.91
CA THR A 475 5.56 11.18 -8.54
C THR A 475 4.96 10.00 -7.79
N VAL A 476 4.98 10.05 -6.45
CA VAL A 476 4.32 9.06 -5.58
C VAL A 476 2.80 9.08 -5.78
N ALA A 477 2.16 10.25 -5.82
CA ALA A 477 0.73 10.40 -6.12
C ALA A 477 0.34 9.75 -7.45
N ALA A 478 1.16 9.95 -8.49
CA ALA A 478 0.97 9.35 -9.79
C ALA A 478 1.04 7.81 -9.73
N TRP A 479 1.95 7.23 -8.93
CA TRP A 479 2.03 5.79 -8.71
C TRP A 479 0.80 5.25 -7.97
N ILE A 480 0.38 5.92 -6.89
CA ILE A 480 -0.83 5.55 -6.15
C ILE A 480 -2.04 5.55 -7.09
N ALA A 481 -2.20 6.61 -7.89
CA ALA A 481 -3.28 6.76 -8.86
C ALA A 481 -3.26 5.71 -9.98
N ALA A 482 -2.07 5.25 -10.40
CA ALA A 482 -1.91 4.22 -11.41
C ALA A 482 -2.21 2.81 -10.88
N LYS A 483 -1.80 2.49 -9.65
CA LYS A 483 -1.95 1.15 -9.04
C LYS A 483 -3.31 0.93 -8.39
N HIS A 484 -3.92 1.98 -7.85
CA HIS A 484 -5.13 1.86 -7.03
C HIS A 484 -6.31 2.68 -7.58
N PRO A 485 -6.70 2.51 -8.87
CA PRO A 485 -7.72 3.34 -9.50
C PRO A 485 -9.12 3.19 -8.91
N ARG A 486 -9.39 2.12 -8.16
CA ARG A 486 -10.68 1.91 -7.47
C ARG A 486 -10.79 2.77 -6.21
N GLN A 487 -9.69 2.90 -5.47
CA GLN A 487 -9.60 3.65 -4.21
C GLN A 487 -9.25 5.14 -4.45
N VAL A 488 -8.56 5.48 -5.53
CA VAL A 488 -8.23 6.88 -5.83
C VAL A 488 -9.38 7.55 -6.58
N MET A 489 -9.94 8.62 -6.01
CA MET A 489 -11.01 9.38 -6.67
C MET A 489 -10.50 10.36 -7.73
N GLY A 490 -9.29 10.90 -7.53
CA GLY A 490 -8.64 11.78 -8.48
C GLY A 490 -7.20 12.09 -8.09
N LEU A 491 -6.38 12.33 -9.12
CA LEU A 491 -4.99 12.75 -9.01
C LEU A 491 -4.89 14.25 -9.29
N TYR A 492 -4.28 15.00 -8.40
CA TYR A 492 -3.97 16.41 -8.65
C TYR A 492 -2.49 16.70 -8.45
N MET A 493 -1.84 17.36 -9.41
CA MET A 493 -0.39 17.61 -9.35
C MET A 493 -0.03 19.02 -9.84
N ILE A 494 1.11 19.50 -9.38
CA ILE A 494 1.71 20.75 -9.89
C ILE A 494 2.73 20.52 -11.01
N HIS A 495 3.32 19.33 -11.05
CA HIS A 495 4.19 18.86 -12.14
C HIS A 495 3.46 17.71 -12.83
N PRO A 496 2.98 17.87 -14.08
CA PRO A 496 2.33 16.76 -14.77
C PRO A 496 3.29 15.57 -14.95
N PRO A 497 2.80 14.33 -14.88
CA PRO A 497 3.66 13.16 -14.93
C PRO A 497 4.18 12.92 -16.35
N PHE A 498 5.49 12.73 -16.47
CA PHE A 498 6.12 12.26 -17.70
C PHE A 498 5.74 10.80 -17.97
N PRO A 499 5.59 10.40 -19.26
CA PRO A 499 5.35 9.01 -19.61
C PRO A 499 6.62 8.18 -19.36
N ALA A 500 6.45 6.91 -19.01
CA ALA A 500 7.59 6.03 -18.78
C ALA A 500 8.39 5.74 -20.08
N VAL A 501 7.71 5.83 -21.23
CA VAL A 501 8.31 5.75 -22.56
C VAL A 501 7.68 6.84 -23.43
N PHE A 502 8.53 7.63 -24.09
CA PHE A 502 8.11 8.57 -25.12
C PHE A 502 8.01 7.85 -26.46
N ASP A 503 6.82 7.38 -26.81
CA ASP A 503 6.57 6.79 -28.13
C ASP A 503 6.65 7.85 -29.24
N GLU A 504 7.44 7.57 -30.28
CA GLU A 504 7.57 8.40 -31.47
C GLU A 504 6.33 8.27 -32.39
N PRO A 505 5.93 9.34 -33.12
CA PRO A 505 6.63 10.62 -33.24
C PRO A 505 6.32 11.60 -32.09
N LEU A 506 7.34 12.33 -31.64
CA LEU A 506 7.17 13.49 -30.77
C LEU A 506 6.66 14.71 -31.55
N SER A 507 5.86 15.54 -30.90
CA SER A 507 5.50 16.87 -31.42
C SER A 507 6.65 17.87 -31.23
N GLU A 508 6.59 19.01 -31.91
CA GLU A 508 7.60 20.07 -31.74
C GLU A 508 7.62 20.67 -30.32
N PRO A 509 6.47 20.94 -29.67
CA PRO A 509 6.44 21.36 -28.27
C PRO A 509 7.05 20.32 -27.31
N GLU A 510 6.79 19.02 -27.55
CA GLU A 510 7.36 17.94 -26.73
C GLU A 510 8.88 17.86 -26.87
N ARG A 511 9.41 17.97 -28.10
CA ARG A 511 10.87 18.04 -28.31
C ARG A 511 11.51 19.26 -27.66
N HIS A 512 10.84 20.42 -27.74
CA HIS A 512 11.36 21.64 -27.13
C HIS A 512 11.42 21.52 -25.60
N MET A 513 10.36 21.00 -24.98
CA MET A 513 10.34 20.75 -23.54
C MET A 513 11.44 19.78 -23.10
N LEU A 514 11.63 18.66 -23.82
CA LEU A 514 12.71 17.69 -23.50
C LEU A 514 14.11 18.31 -23.65
N ALA A 515 14.29 19.23 -24.60
CA ALA A 515 15.55 19.96 -24.73
C ALA A 515 15.77 20.94 -23.55
N LEU A 516 14.73 21.65 -23.11
CA LEU A 516 14.79 22.52 -21.94
C LEU A 516 15.08 21.73 -20.66
N GLU A 517 14.47 20.55 -20.49
CA GLU A 517 14.74 19.65 -19.36
C GLU A 517 16.22 19.24 -19.33
N GLN A 518 16.78 18.84 -20.48
CA GLN A 518 18.20 18.50 -20.57
C GLN A 518 19.12 19.68 -20.23
N GLU A 519 18.83 20.89 -20.75
CA GLU A 519 19.60 22.10 -20.44
C GLU A 519 19.51 22.48 -18.96
N PHE A 520 18.33 22.33 -18.36
CA PHE A 520 18.11 22.59 -16.94
C PHE A 520 18.90 21.62 -16.06
N ASP A 521 18.86 20.33 -16.37
CA ASP A 521 19.59 19.28 -15.64
C ASP A 521 21.12 19.50 -15.69
N GLU A 522 21.65 19.94 -16.83
CA GLU A 522 23.07 20.29 -16.95
C GLU A 522 23.47 21.49 -16.07
N ARG A 523 22.54 22.42 -15.80
CA ARG A 523 22.78 23.65 -15.02
C ARG A 523 22.61 23.45 -13.52
N ASP A 524 21.56 22.76 -13.08
CA ASP A 524 21.18 22.64 -11.65
C ASP A 524 21.18 21.19 -11.11
N GLY A 525 21.49 20.18 -11.92
CA GLY A 525 21.52 18.76 -11.51
C GLY A 525 22.66 18.36 -10.55
N GLY A 526 23.51 19.30 -10.12
CA GLY A 526 24.68 19.00 -9.28
C GLY A 526 24.32 18.41 -7.91
N TYR A 527 23.22 18.87 -7.30
CA TYR A 527 22.77 18.37 -6.00
C TYR A 527 22.27 16.92 -6.09
N SER A 528 21.46 16.60 -7.12
CA SER A 528 20.91 15.26 -7.31
C SER A 528 22.01 14.28 -7.68
N ALA A 529 22.96 14.68 -8.53
CA ALA A 529 24.10 13.84 -8.90
C ALA A 529 24.94 13.38 -7.69
N ILE A 530 25.23 14.27 -6.74
CA ILE A 530 25.98 13.87 -5.52
C ILE A 530 25.13 13.01 -4.58
N MET A 531 23.84 13.31 -4.46
CA MET A 531 22.91 12.56 -3.62
C MET A 531 22.64 11.15 -4.16
N SER A 532 22.54 10.96 -5.47
CA SER A 532 22.37 9.64 -6.10
C SER A 532 23.63 8.77 -6.03
N THR A 533 24.82 9.38 -6.07
CA THR A 533 26.07 8.62 -6.22
C THR A 533 26.87 8.44 -4.94
N ARG A 534 26.88 9.44 -4.04
CA ARG A 534 27.66 9.46 -2.79
C ARG A 534 26.83 10.05 -1.65
N PRO A 535 25.61 9.51 -1.39
CA PRO A 535 24.67 10.04 -0.39
C PRO A 535 25.31 10.20 0.99
N ASP A 536 26.00 9.16 1.47
CA ASP A 536 26.60 9.16 2.81
C ASP A 536 27.74 10.18 2.96
N THR A 537 28.45 10.46 1.85
CA THR A 537 29.55 11.43 1.86
C THR A 537 29.05 12.84 2.05
N ILE A 538 28.03 13.24 1.28
CA ILE A 538 27.42 14.57 1.43
C ILE A 538 26.62 14.66 2.73
N ALA A 539 25.90 13.59 3.11
CA ALA A 539 25.15 13.54 4.36
C ALA A 539 26.05 13.73 5.58
N ALA A 540 27.25 13.12 5.62
CA ALA A 540 28.19 13.32 6.71
C ALA A 540 28.62 14.79 6.88
N ALA A 541 28.76 15.54 5.79
CA ALA A 541 29.09 16.97 5.85
C ALA A 541 27.91 17.82 6.35
N LEU A 542 26.69 17.53 5.88
CA LEU A 542 25.48 18.26 6.24
C LEU A 542 25.01 17.94 7.67
N ALA A 543 25.18 16.69 8.13
CA ALA A 543 24.82 16.27 9.48
C ALA A 543 25.77 16.80 10.57
N ASP A 544 27.02 17.15 10.24
CA ASP A 544 27.96 17.72 11.22
C ASP A 544 27.81 19.25 11.35
N SER A 545 27.40 19.93 10.28
CA SER A 545 27.34 21.39 10.21
C SER A 545 25.91 21.91 9.99
N PRO A 546 25.24 22.49 11.01
CA PRO A 546 23.90 23.04 10.84
C PRO A 546 23.88 24.22 9.86
N ALA A 547 24.95 25.04 9.82
CA ALA A 547 25.06 26.10 8.81
C ALA A 547 25.21 25.54 7.39
N GLY A 548 25.94 24.42 7.23
CA GLY A 548 26.04 23.71 5.95
C GLY A 548 24.70 23.12 5.51
N LEU A 549 23.97 22.49 6.44
CA LEU A 549 22.60 22.00 6.22
C LEU A 549 21.67 23.13 5.78
N LEU A 550 21.66 24.25 6.51
CA LEU A 550 20.82 25.40 6.16
C LEU A 550 21.16 25.93 4.77
N ALA A 551 22.45 26.09 4.46
CA ALA A 551 22.89 26.53 3.14
C ALA A 551 22.39 25.59 2.03
N TRP A 552 22.53 24.27 2.23
CA TRP A 552 22.08 23.27 1.25
C TRP A 552 20.58 23.35 0.95
N ILE A 553 19.76 23.63 1.97
CA ILE A 553 18.31 23.74 1.85
C ILE A 553 17.92 25.08 1.18
N ILE A 554 18.43 26.21 1.68
CA ILE A 554 17.99 27.54 1.21
C ILE A 554 18.47 27.87 -0.20
N ASP A 555 19.53 27.23 -0.69
CA ASP A 555 19.94 27.28 -2.09
C ASP A 555 18.76 26.92 -3.00
N LYS A 556 18.13 25.79 -2.71
CA LYS A 556 17.02 25.26 -3.52
C LYS A 556 15.72 25.99 -3.26
N LEU A 557 15.42 26.35 -2.00
CA LEU A 557 14.23 27.16 -1.70
C LEU A 557 14.25 28.50 -2.44
N ARG A 558 15.42 29.12 -2.60
CA ARG A 558 15.53 30.39 -3.32
C ARG A 558 15.40 30.20 -4.83
N ASP A 559 16.12 29.23 -5.39
CA ASP A 559 16.24 29.09 -6.83
C ASP A 559 15.01 28.43 -7.48
N TRP A 560 14.32 27.55 -6.75
CA TRP A 560 13.14 26.85 -7.28
C TRP A 560 11.82 27.56 -7.00
N SER A 561 11.80 28.53 -6.09
CA SER A 561 10.60 29.33 -5.82
C SER A 561 10.44 30.52 -6.76
N ASP A 562 9.22 31.03 -6.83
CA ASP A 562 8.88 32.28 -7.51
C ASP A 562 9.23 33.50 -6.64
N ALA A 563 10.37 33.43 -5.95
CA ALA A 563 10.95 34.49 -5.13
C ALA A 563 11.76 35.50 -5.97
N HIS A 564 12.02 35.19 -7.25
CA HIS A 564 12.83 36.00 -8.16
C HIS A 564 14.20 36.40 -7.58
N GLY A 565 14.80 35.49 -6.80
CA GLY A 565 16.10 35.67 -6.17
C GLY A 565 16.09 36.41 -4.82
N GLU A 566 14.93 36.87 -4.34
CA GLU A 566 14.72 37.45 -2.99
C GLU A 566 13.95 36.45 -2.12
N LEU A 567 14.65 35.51 -1.47
CA LEU A 567 14.05 34.37 -0.76
C LEU A 567 12.91 34.75 0.20
N GLU A 568 13.07 35.85 0.94
CA GLU A 568 12.06 36.36 1.88
C GLU A 568 10.72 36.79 1.26
N ARG A 569 10.62 36.88 -0.08
CA ARG A 569 9.33 37.11 -0.75
C ARG A 569 8.38 35.92 -0.64
N ARG A 570 8.93 34.71 -0.55
CA ARG A 570 8.15 33.46 -0.51
C ARG A 570 8.32 32.70 0.80
N PHE A 571 9.47 32.82 1.46
CA PHE A 571 9.73 32.13 2.71
C PHE A 571 10.20 33.11 3.78
N ASP A 572 9.40 33.30 4.82
CA ASP A 572 9.88 34.01 6.00
C ASP A 572 11.01 33.23 6.70
N ARG A 573 11.84 33.96 7.46
CA ARG A 573 13.00 33.38 8.13
C ARG A 573 12.62 32.33 9.16
N GLU A 574 11.48 32.50 9.83
CA GLU A 574 11.01 31.51 10.81
C GLU A 574 10.75 30.16 10.14
N THR A 575 10.14 30.16 8.95
CA THR A 575 9.87 28.97 8.14
C THR A 575 11.17 28.28 7.74
N LEU A 576 12.15 29.04 7.23
CA LEU A 576 13.46 28.50 6.84
C LEU A 576 14.16 27.83 8.02
N LEU A 577 14.22 28.50 9.17
CA LEU A 577 14.88 28.01 10.37
C LEU A 577 14.11 26.88 11.04
N THR A 578 12.78 26.84 10.91
CA THR A 578 11.95 25.72 11.38
C THR A 578 12.25 24.46 10.57
N LEU A 579 12.26 24.54 9.24
CA LEU A 579 12.60 23.43 8.35
C LEU A 579 14.01 22.90 8.65
N ALA A 580 15.00 23.80 8.71
CA ALA A 580 16.38 23.41 9.01
C ALA A 580 16.53 22.79 10.40
N THR A 581 15.79 23.28 11.41
CA THR A 581 15.79 22.69 12.76
C THR A 581 15.21 21.29 12.75
N LEU A 582 14.11 21.04 12.04
CA LEU A 582 13.51 19.70 11.94
C LEU A 582 14.48 18.70 11.28
N TYR A 583 15.11 19.07 10.17
CA TYR A 583 16.11 18.20 9.52
C TYR A 583 17.32 17.95 10.42
N TRP A 584 17.77 18.97 11.16
CA TRP A 584 18.89 18.85 12.09
C TRP A 584 18.57 17.89 13.24
N THR A 585 17.45 18.09 13.94
CA THR A 585 17.12 17.35 15.16
C THR A 585 16.67 15.91 14.88
N THR A 586 16.16 15.64 13.69
CA THR A 586 15.83 14.27 13.25
C THR A 586 17.02 13.56 12.61
N GLY A 587 18.08 14.29 12.23
CA GLY A 587 19.20 13.74 11.47
C GLY A 587 18.81 13.23 10.07
N SER A 588 17.64 13.63 9.56
CA SER A 588 17.02 12.97 8.40
C SER A 588 17.53 13.45 7.03
N ILE A 589 18.52 14.36 6.99
CA ILE A 589 19.02 14.86 5.70
C ILE A 589 19.63 13.72 4.88
N GLY A 590 20.38 12.82 5.51
CA GLY A 590 20.98 11.66 4.84
C GLY A 590 19.96 10.62 4.40
N THR A 591 19.00 10.27 5.27
CA THR A 591 17.95 9.29 4.95
C THR A 591 17.04 9.78 3.82
N SER A 592 16.82 11.09 3.72
CA SER A 592 16.04 11.70 2.62
C SER A 592 16.67 11.49 1.23
N PHE A 593 17.97 11.18 1.17
CA PHE A 593 18.69 10.94 -0.09
C PHE A 593 18.48 9.53 -0.64
N ARG A 594 18.00 8.56 0.17
CA ARG A 594 17.92 7.15 -0.23
C ARG A 594 17.13 6.95 -1.53
N GLN A 595 16.06 7.72 -1.71
CA GLN A 595 15.25 7.67 -2.93
C GLN A 595 16.02 8.09 -4.20
N TYR A 596 17.03 8.95 -4.11
CA TYR A 596 17.85 9.36 -5.26
C TYR A 596 18.81 8.24 -5.67
N VAL A 597 19.30 7.48 -4.67
CA VAL A 597 20.16 6.31 -4.85
C VAL A 597 19.38 5.17 -5.49
N ASP A 598 18.16 4.94 -5.00
CA ASP A 598 17.28 3.85 -5.43
C ASP A 598 16.46 4.23 -6.67
N TYR A 599 16.61 5.45 -7.20
CA TYR A 599 15.87 5.90 -8.38
C TYR A 599 15.97 4.94 -9.58
N PRO A 600 17.15 4.38 -9.94
CA PRO A 600 17.27 3.42 -11.03
C PRO A 600 16.51 2.10 -10.83
N ALA A 601 16.09 1.78 -9.60
CA ALA A 601 15.29 0.60 -9.30
C ALA A 601 13.79 0.81 -9.58
N ASN A 602 13.35 2.04 -9.89
CA ASN A 602 11.97 2.29 -10.31
C ASN A 602 11.66 1.58 -11.63
N ARG A 603 10.52 0.91 -11.68
CA ARG A 603 9.98 0.32 -12.90
C ARG A 603 9.22 1.36 -13.72
N PRO A 604 8.93 1.10 -15.01
CA PRO A 604 8.00 1.91 -15.77
C PRO A 604 6.63 1.98 -15.06
N ARG A 605 6.17 3.19 -14.73
CA ARG A 605 4.84 3.40 -14.15
C ARG A 605 3.74 3.02 -15.15
N PRO A 606 2.69 2.29 -14.74
CA PRO A 606 1.51 2.09 -15.56
C PRO A 606 0.82 3.42 -15.94
N ARG A 607 -0.05 3.36 -16.95
CA ARG A 607 -0.86 4.52 -17.35
C ARG A 607 -1.88 4.83 -16.26
N ILE A 608 -2.07 6.12 -15.97
CA ILE A 608 -3.02 6.60 -14.96
C ILE A 608 -4.40 6.69 -15.60
N THR A 609 -5.40 6.03 -15.01
CA THR A 609 -6.78 5.95 -15.55
C THR A 609 -7.81 6.74 -14.76
N VAL A 610 -7.47 7.18 -13.55
CA VAL A 610 -8.34 8.05 -12.74
C VAL A 610 -8.38 9.48 -13.29
N PRO A 611 -9.40 10.29 -12.93
CA PRO A 611 -9.43 11.71 -13.26
C PRO A 611 -8.16 12.42 -12.78
N ALA A 612 -7.56 13.21 -13.66
CA ALA A 612 -6.33 13.95 -13.38
C ALA A 612 -6.52 15.46 -13.58
N GLY A 613 -5.96 16.24 -12.66
CA GLY A 613 -5.95 17.70 -12.70
C GLY A 613 -4.56 18.27 -12.48
N PHE A 614 -4.25 19.37 -13.17
CA PHE A 614 -2.92 19.98 -13.13
C PHE A 614 -2.96 21.50 -12.98
N THR A 615 -2.14 22.04 -12.08
CA THR A 615 -1.79 23.46 -12.01
C THR A 615 -0.29 23.61 -12.21
N LEU A 616 0.14 24.07 -13.38
CA LEU A 616 1.55 24.10 -13.72
C LEU A 616 2.29 25.13 -12.86
N SER A 617 3.42 24.75 -12.28
CA SER A 617 4.34 25.67 -11.61
C SER A 617 5.03 26.59 -12.61
N ALA A 618 5.52 27.73 -12.13
CA ALA A 618 6.21 28.73 -12.93
C ALA A 618 7.70 28.38 -13.21
N GLU A 619 8.13 27.16 -12.87
CA GLU A 619 9.47 26.65 -13.17
C GLU A 619 9.72 26.58 -14.68
N GLU A 620 10.96 26.79 -15.11
CA GLU A 620 11.33 26.90 -16.53
C GLU A 620 10.87 25.70 -17.37
N VAL A 621 11.07 24.47 -16.87
CA VAL A 621 10.71 23.23 -17.57
C VAL A 621 9.19 22.97 -17.56
N ILE A 622 8.49 23.37 -16.48
CA ILE A 622 7.07 23.06 -16.28
C ILE A 622 6.14 24.12 -16.86
N ARG A 623 6.55 25.40 -16.83
CA ARG A 623 5.73 26.57 -17.19
C ARG A 623 5.01 26.41 -18.52
N ASP A 624 5.75 25.95 -19.53
CA ASP A 624 5.28 25.80 -20.91
C ASP A 624 5.14 24.32 -21.32
N MET A 625 5.07 23.41 -20.34
CA MET A 625 4.91 21.98 -20.59
C MET A 625 3.64 21.73 -21.41
N PRO A 626 3.72 21.05 -22.56
CA PRO A 626 2.55 20.79 -23.38
C PRO A 626 1.63 19.75 -22.72
N ARG A 627 0.33 20.02 -22.74
CA ARG A 627 -0.73 19.12 -22.22
C ARG A 627 -0.63 17.70 -22.77
N SER A 628 -0.14 17.54 -24.01
CA SER A 628 0.03 16.23 -24.65
C SER A 628 0.97 15.30 -23.88
N VAL A 629 1.95 15.83 -23.14
CA VAL A 629 2.86 15.01 -22.32
C VAL A 629 2.10 14.36 -21.16
N ALA A 630 1.22 15.12 -20.51
CA ALA A 630 0.35 14.59 -19.47
C ALA A 630 -0.65 13.57 -20.03
N GLU A 631 -1.20 13.79 -21.22
CA GLU A 631 -2.14 12.88 -21.89
C GLU A 631 -1.51 11.55 -22.35
N ARG A 632 -0.18 11.51 -22.53
CA ARG A 632 0.57 10.26 -22.70
C ARG A 632 0.56 9.41 -21.42
N SER A 633 0.63 10.05 -20.25
CA SER A 633 0.64 9.39 -18.94
C SER A 633 -0.75 9.13 -18.36
N CYS A 634 -1.72 9.98 -18.66
CA CYS A 634 -3.05 10.00 -18.06
C CYS A 634 -4.13 9.83 -19.13
N ALA A 635 -5.07 8.93 -18.89
CA ALA A 635 -6.19 8.68 -19.81
C ALA A 635 -7.32 9.72 -19.70
N ASP A 636 -7.47 10.39 -18.55
CA ASP A 636 -8.58 11.31 -18.24
C ASP A 636 -8.06 12.61 -17.60
N VAL A 637 -7.58 13.56 -18.42
CA VAL A 637 -7.15 14.88 -17.94
C VAL A 637 -8.33 15.85 -17.94
N ARG A 638 -8.87 16.17 -16.76
CA ARG A 638 -10.06 17.03 -16.60
C ARG A 638 -9.73 18.49 -16.34
N ALA A 639 -8.71 18.75 -15.51
CA ALA A 639 -8.28 20.12 -15.20
C ALA A 639 -6.87 20.39 -15.71
N TRP A 640 -6.68 21.56 -16.33
CA TRP A 640 -5.39 22.00 -16.85
C TRP A 640 -5.28 23.53 -16.70
N HIS A 641 -4.48 23.97 -15.73
CA HIS A 641 -4.26 25.39 -15.45
C HIS A 641 -2.82 25.76 -15.80
N PRO A 642 -2.59 26.56 -16.86
CA PRO A 642 -1.26 27.03 -17.21
C PRO A 642 -0.61 27.83 -16.09
N ALA A 643 0.72 27.84 -16.07
CA ALA A 643 1.49 28.56 -15.06
C ALA A 643 1.22 30.07 -15.13
N THR A 644 0.92 30.66 -13.96
CA THR A 644 0.70 32.11 -13.84
C THR A 644 1.63 32.76 -12.82
N ARG A 645 1.84 32.10 -11.68
CA ARG A 645 2.70 32.49 -10.56
C ARG A 645 2.92 31.28 -9.64
N GLY A 646 3.91 31.37 -8.76
CA GLY A 646 4.28 30.30 -7.82
C GLY A 646 5.24 29.29 -8.45
N GLY A 647 6.33 29.00 -7.75
CA GLY A 647 7.40 28.12 -8.20
C GLY A 647 7.14 26.67 -7.81
N HIS A 648 8.22 25.97 -7.48
CA HIS A 648 8.22 24.56 -7.13
C HIS A 648 7.40 24.24 -5.87
N PHE A 649 7.29 25.18 -4.92
CA PHE A 649 6.66 24.95 -3.61
C PHE A 649 5.24 25.54 -3.58
N MET A 650 4.43 25.28 -4.61
CA MET A 650 3.09 25.89 -4.80
C MET A 650 2.19 25.81 -3.56
N ALA A 651 2.23 24.71 -2.80
CA ALA A 651 1.43 24.55 -1.60
C ALA A 651 1.77 25.57 -0.49
N HIS A 652 2.99 26.09 -0.50
CA HIS A 652 3.46 27.17 0.36
C HIS A 652 3.32 28.55 -0.31
N GLU A 653 3.67 28.64 -1.60
CA GLU A 653 3.79 29.93 -2.30
C GLU A 653 2.45 30.52 -2.73
N GLU A 654 1.49 29.69 -3.13
CA GLU A 654 0.19 30.09 -3.70
C GLU A 654 -0.96 29.21 -3.14
N PRO A 655 -1.10 29.10 -1.80
CA PRO A 655 -2.02 28.14 -1.18
C PRO A 655 -3.48 28.38 -1.54
N GLU A 656 -3.93 29.64 -1.66
CA GLU A 656 -5.32 29.96 -2.01
C GLU A 656 -5.66 29.63 -3.45
N LEU A 657 -4.71 29.84 -4.37
CA LEU A 657 -4.87 29.48 -5.78
C LEU A 657 -5.07 27.97 -5.90
N LEU A 658 -4.15 27.22 -5.27
CA LEU A 658 -4.15 25.77 -5.33
C LEU A 658 -5.36 25.16 -4.60
N ALA A 659 -5.74 25.70 -3.44
CA ALA A 659 -6.95 25.29 -2.73
C ALA A 659 -8.21 25.50 -3.57
N GLY A 660 -8.31 26.63 -4.28
CA GLY A 660 -9.42 26.91 -5.19
C GLY A 660 -9.52 25.90 -6.34
N HIS A 661 -8.39 25.55 -6.94
CA HIS A 661 -8.34 24.56 -8.03
C HIS A 661 -8.63 23.13 -7.53
N LEU A 662 -8.04 22.70 -6.41
CA LEU A 662 -8.30 21.40 -5.78
C LEU A 662 -9.79 21.24 -5.43
N SER A 663 -10.37 22.27 -4.81
CA SER A 663 -11.78 22.26 -4.42
C SER A 663 -12.70 22.15 -5.64
N ALA A 664 -12.41 22.91 -6.71
CA ALA A 664 -13.19 22.83 -7.95
C ALA A 664 -13.07 21.45 -8.61
N PHE A 665 -11.87 20.89 -8.66
CA PHE A 665 -11.61 19.58 -9.26
C PHE A 665 -12.33 18.45 -8.51
N PHE A 666 -12.21 18.37 -7.19
CA PHE A 666 -12.86 17.30 -6.43
C PHE A 666 -14.38 17.46 -6.37
N ALA A 667 -14.91 18.69 -6.41
CA ALA A 667 -16.35 18.92 -6.58
C ALA A 667 -16.85 18.38 -7.93
N GLU A 668 -16.13 18.66 -9.02
CA GLU A 668 -16.43 18.11 -10.36
C GLU A 668 -16.36 16.58 -10.39
N VAL A 669 -15.30 15.99 -9.82
CA VAL A 669 -15.11 14.53 -9.75
C VAL A 669 -16.25 13.84 -9.01
N LEU A 670 -16.80 14.48 -7.98
CA LEU A 670 -17.91 13.96 -7.18
C LEU A 670 -19.31 14.34 -7.71
N GLY A 671 -19.39 15.20 -8.73
CA GLY A 671 -20.66 15.68 -9.28
C GLY A 671 -21.48 16.52 -8.29
N VAL A 672 -20.82 17.29 -7.43
CA VAL A 672 -21.45 18.21 -6.48
C VAL A 672 -21.20 19.64 -6.95
N ASP A 673 -22.27 20.35 -7.31
CA ASP A 673 -22.25 21.74 -7.84
C ASP A 673 -22.28 22.80 -6.71
#